data_AF-A0A2D5AU24-F1
#
_entry.id   AF-A0A2D5AU24-F1
#
_cell.length_a   1.000
_cell.length_b   1.000
_cell.length_c   1.000
_cell.angle_alpha   90.00
_cell.angle_beta   90.00
_cell.angle_gamma   90.00
#
_symmetry.space_group_name_H-M   'P 1'
#
loop_
_entity.id
_entity.type
_entity.pdbx_description
1 polymer ?
#
loop_
_entity_poly.entity_id
_entity_poly.type
_entity_poly.pdbx_seq_one_letter_code
_entity_poly.pdbx_strand_id
1 'polypeptide(L)'
;MDPRSRPDGFGTGGVAGPVMNLRGLGGNLGVAASGSWCRFGLSGCSGPAGDVATTGSGPLPNQAYNLLGGEWRGGVADGTRFAIGGGTNILIPQGTKGVQLFFNDDIDNYDDNTGSISVDWVAAVIADVGPPSPRNPDGEWGVPQFTLTIAAPPLGLGTYLVDIQASYPAVDWNTLDRLYLEGGEYKFIRIGNLPVRSPDRPLIITNINGRVRVGGQDHYYLFSLSGGSNWIVTGKYDPISLTGDAAFPGHRGNDYTNTRGTYGILVDDDFRSFGTGNSGIGVGSQVPVGIVNPPTSDYELSFIEIREVGFAGMALKTDDDGTVPMNNVYIHDNYIHDIGSEGLYIGSTQTAPQHSFNNLHIENNRILRTGTEAVQVGQLGDGCEINNNVFALAAIDWKDSFQAFQDSCNQIGVRYGRSSIHHNVFIGSANSLISFFGQERGDVHVAGDSMTIRNNFYSSYRFLGGFMGGDADGVSAYRIKRNVFRQFDFQRDEIYAGTTHPGHLIRVNGAQTNPIELLDNVFDEPSLELVNGLGGALNGTVGNITATGNSRGTVNPVTFNDFMGLPADVDYLLIERWSATSSRAGGAPTIYNLGDYVMHEGNLYLCIEAGAHSGKEPAIFPSTWQPLALPGDDVRLAPGSAHAGVGLLDTVP
;
A
#
# COMPACT_ATOMS: atom_id res chain seq x y z
N MET A 1 -45.16 24.94 -27.18
CA MET A 1 -46.03 23.96 -26.49
C MET A 1 -45.11 23.12 -25.61
N ASP A 2 -45.30 23.22 -24.30
CA ASP A 2 -44.65 22.50 -23.19
C ASP A 2 -45.59 21.31 -22.77
N PRO A 3 -45.33 20.33 -21.84
CA PRO A 3 -44.12 19.90 -21.08
C PRO A 3 -43.90 18.36 -20.84
N ARG A 4 -42.78 18.01 -20.15
CA ARG A 4 -42.49 16.84 -19.22
C ARG A 4 -42.25 15.44 -19.88
N SER A 5 -41.29 14.57 -19.50
CA SER A 5 -40.67 14.16 -18.21
C SER A 5 -39.31 13.39 -18.37
N ARG A 6 -38.49 13.34 -17.29
CA ARG A 6 -37.17 12.66 -17.06
C ARG A 6 -37.24 11.08 -17.02
N PRO A 7 -36.19 10.33 -16.57
CA PRO A 7 -34.92 9.96 -17.24
C PRO A 7 -34.63 8.41 -17.26
N ASP A 8 -33.91 7.92 -18.26
CA ASP A 8 -33.28 6.57 -18.26
C ASP A 8 -31.85 6.72 -17.71
N GLY A 9 -31.25 5.89 -16.84
CA GLY A 9 -31.31 4.44 -16.72
C GLY A 9 -29.90 3.90 -17.02
N PHE A 10 -29.03 3.78 -16.01
CA PHE A 10 -27.69 3.19 -16.16
C PHE A 10 -27.81 1.72 -16.59
N GLY A 11 -27.44 1.43 -17.84
CA GLY A 11 -27.32 0.08 -18.37
C GLY A 11 -25.91 -0.47 -18.16
N THR A 12 -25.80 -1.52 -17.36
CA THR A 12 -24.62 -2.40 -17.26
C THR A 12 -24.50 -3.21 -18.55
N GLY A 13 -23.68 -2.73 -19.50
CA GLY A 13 -23.32 -3.46 -20.72
C GLY A 13 -22.05 -4.27 -20.52
N GLY A 14 -22.18 -5.51 -20.06
CA GLY A 14 -21.10 -6.50 -20.11
C GLY A 14 -20.82 -6.88 -21.57
N VAL A 15 -19.63 -6.57 -22.05
CA VAL A 15 -19.13 -7.04 -23.35
C VAL A 15 -18.34 -8.33 -23.12
N ALA A 16 -18.95 -9.45 -23.49
CA ALA A 16 -18.31 -10.75 -23.52
C ALA A 16 -17.27 -10.81 -24.65
N GLY A 17 -16.01 -11.07 -24.29
CA GLY A 17 -14.97 -11.53 -25.21
C GLY A 17 -15.17 -13.00 -25.62
N PRO A 18 -14.51 -13.47 -26.70
CA PRO A 18 -14.93 -14.67 -27.41
C PRO A 18 -14.58 -15.96 -26.67
N VAL A 19 -15.62 -16.78 -26.46
CA VAL A 19 -15.54 -18.18 -26.00
C VAL A 19 -14.94 -19.03 -27.12
N MET A 20 -13.72 -19.54 -26.90
CA MET A 20 -13.15 -20.59 -27.73
C MET A 20 -13.73 -21.95 -27.30
N ASN A 21 -14.54 -22.53 -28.18
CA ASN A 21 -15.19 -23.82 -28.04
C ASN A 21 -14.18 -24.97 -28.23
N LEU A 22 -13.95 -25.80 -27.22
CA LEU A 22 -13.37 -27.14 -27.39
C LEU A 22 -14.42 -28.19 -27.08
N ARG A 23 -15.03 -28.73 -28.15
CA ARG A 23 -15.75 -30.01 -28.11
C ARG A 23 -14.74 -31.13 -28.09
N GLY A 24 -14.89 -32.08 -27.17
CA GLY A 24 -14.18 -33.36 -27.26
C GLY A 24 -14.40 -34.29 -26.08
N LEU A 25 -15.34 -35.22 -26.26
CA LEU A 25 -15.43 -36.55 -25.65
C LEU A 25 -15.94 -36.64 -24.19
N GLY A 26 -17.25 -36.89 -24.09
CA GLY A 26 -17.87 -37.53 -22.94
C GLY A 26 -17.68 -39.04 -22.95
N GLY A 27 -17.59 -39.62 -21.75
CA GLY A 27 -17.49 -41.06 -21.50
C GLY A 27 -17.78 -41.38 -20.02
N ASN A 28 -19.07 -41.44 -19.71
CA ASN A 28 -19.80 -41.88 -18.52
C ASN A 28 -19.15 -42.78 -17.44
N LEU A 29 -19.48 -42.39 -16.18
CA LEU A 29 -20.02 -43.17 -15.03
C LEU A 29 -19.22 -44.31 -14.37
N GLY A 30 -19.08 -44.18 -13.03
CA GLY A 30 -18.86 -45.29 -12.10
C GLY A 30 -18.82 -44.85 -10.64
N VAL A 31 -19.94 -45.02 -9.93
CA VAL A 31 -20.19 -44.72 -8.50
C VAL A 31 -19.49 -45.73 -7.57
N ALA A 32 -19.02 -45.31 -6.39
CA ALA A 32 -19.18 -46.04 -5.12
C ALA A 32 -18.70 -45.24 -3.89
N ALA A 33 -19.63 -45.02 -2.96
CA ALA A 33 -19.39 -44.56 -1.61
C ALA A 33 -19.18 -45.75 -0.65
N SER A 34 -18.32 -45.59 0.36
CA SER A 34 -18.34 -46.21 1.70
C SER A 34 -17.05 -45.76 2.42
N GLY A 35 -16.95 -45.47 3.71
CA GLY A 35 -17.84 -45.53 4.86
C GLY A 35 -17.03 -45.05 6.08
N SER A 36 -17.73 -44.39 7.00
CA SER A 36 -17.53 -44.16 8.45
C SER A 36 -16.23 -44.61 9.17
N TRP A 37 -15.75 -43.81 10.13
CA TRP A 37 -15.99 -43.93 11.60
C TRP A 37 -15.08 -42.96 12.39
N CYS A 38 -15.68 -42.05 13.17
CA CYS A 38 -15.02 -41.32 14.26
C CYS A 38 -15.06 -42.15 15.55
N ARG A 39 -13.98 -42.13 16.33
CA ARG A 39 -13.96 -42.61 17.73
C ARG A 39 -13.16 -41.64 18.59
N PHE A 40 -13.88 -40.86 19.41
CA PHE A 40 -13.31 -40.09 20.52
C PHE A 40 -13.03 -41.03 21.70
N GLY A 41 -11.87 -40.87 22.33
CA GLY A 41 -11.51 -41.50 23.60
C GLY A 41 -10.87 -40.48 24.53
N LEU A 42 -11.56 -40.18 25.63
CA LEU A 42 -11.08 -39.40 26.76
C LEU A 42 -10.68 -40.34 27.91
N SER A 43 -9.46 -40.17 28.43
CA SER A 43 -8.97 -40.54 29.77
C SER A 43 -7.60 -39.86 29.93
N GLY A 44 -7.29 -38.98 30.88
CA GLY A 44 -7.62 -38.98 32.29
C GLY A 44 -6.49 -39.67 33.07
N CYS A 45 -5.52 -38.91 33.61
CA CYS A 45 -4.65 -39.30 34.74
C CYS A 45 -3.89 -38.08 35.30
N SER A 46 -3.64 -38.13 36.61
CA SER A 46 -3.42 -37.03 37.55
C SER A 46 -2.10 -37.17 38.33
N GLY A 47 -1.39 -36.05 38.55
CA GLY A 47 -0.48 -35.74 39.68
C GLY A 47 0.89 -36.45 39.76
N PRO A 48 1.83 -36.04 40.67
CA PRO A 48 1.68 -35.05 41.75
C PRO A 48 2.85 -34.02 41.92
N ALA A 49 2.66 -33.16 42.93
CA ALA A 49 3.49 -32.05 43.41
C ALA A 49 4.82 -32.42 44.10
N GLY A 50 5.70 -31.43 44.25
CA GLY A 50 6.85 -31.43 45.16
C GLY A 50 7.30 -30.02 45.56
N ASP A 51 7.13 -29.68 46.83
CA ASP A 51 7.72 -28.53 47.54
C ASP A 51 9.13 -28.84 48.04
N VAL A 52 10.08 -27.87 48.04
CA VAL A 52 11.11 -27.65 49.09
C VAL A 52 11.54 -26.17 49.12
N ALA A 53 11.80 -25.68 50.33
CA ALA A 53 11.85 -24.30 50.80
C ALA A 53 13.25 -23.63 50.94
N THR A 54 13.23 -22.27 50.90
CA THR A 54 13.94 -21.26 51.73
C THR A 54 15.48 -21.18 51.83
N THR A 55 16.06 -19.99 51.57
CA THR A 55 16.54 -18.97 52.56
C THR A 55 17.53 -17.97 51.91
N GLY A 56 17.45 -16.67 52.25
CA GLY A 56 18.48 -15.68 51.90
C GLY A 56 17.99 -14.22 51.93
N SER A 57 18.33 -13.50 53.00
CA SER A 57 17.85 -12.18 53.45
C SER A 57 18.70 -10.97 53.01
N GLY A 58 18.08 -9.79 52.80
CA GLY A 58 18.72 -8.46 52.91
C GLY A 58 18.02 -7.31 52.13
N PRO A 59 17.50 -6.23 52.78
CA PRO A 59 16.66 -5.22 52.14
C PRO A 59 17.37 -3.89 51.80
N LEU A 60 16.89 -3.19 50.76
CA LEU A 60 17.05 -1.73 50.56
C LEU A 60 15.65 -1.08 50.55
N PRO A 61 15.44 0.09 51.19
CA PRO A 61 14.10 0.64 51.36
C PRO A 61 13.69 1.47 50.14
N ASN A 62 12.69 1.01 49.39
CA ASN A 62 11.90 1.89 48.52
C ASN A 62 10.75 2.46 49.35
N GLN A 63 10.86 3.74 49.73
CA GLN A 63 9.75 4.46 50.35
C GLN A 63 8.72 4.82 49.29
N ALA A 64 7.51 4.28 49.41
CA ALA A 64 6.34 4.76 48.66
C ALA A 64 5.72 5.94 49.43
N TYR A 65 5.49 7.06 48.75
CA TYR A 65 4.79 8.21 49.29
C TYR A 65 3.35 8.22 48.76
N ASN A 66 2.37 8.20 49.67
CA ASN A 66 0.98 8.47 49.32
C ASN A 66 0.73 9.98 49.45
N LEU A 67 0.42 10.64 48.34
CA LEU A 67 -0.02 12.03 48.32
C LEU A 67 -1.51 12.06 47.98
N LEU A 68 -2.33 12.42 48.97
CA LEU A 68 -3.73 12.76 48.77
C LEU A 68 -3.85 14.28 48.92
N GLY A 69 -4.01 14.97 47.78
CA GLY A 69 -4.35 16.40 47.72
C GLY A 69 -3.26 17.35 48.23
N GLY A 70 -2.36 17.77 47.34
CA GLY A 70 -1.40 18.86 47.61
C GLY A 70 -0.30 18.98 46.54
N GLU A 71 0.20 20.20 46.33
CA GLU A 71 1.30 20.51 45.40
C GLU A 71 2.65 20.12 46.03
N TRP A 72 3.41 19.23 45.39
CA TRP A 72 4.74 18.80 45.87
C TRP A 72 5.86 19.53 45.11
N ARG A 73 6.82 20.11 45.85
CA ARG A 73 7.99 20.81 45.31
C ARG A 73 9.27 20.26 45.93
N GLY A 74 9.80 19.16 45.39
CA GLY A 74 11.09 18.58 45.76
C GLY A 74 11.84 18.04 44.55
N GLY A 75 13.15 17.81 44.68
CA GLY A 75 13.94 17.15 43.62
C GLY A 75 13.68 15.64 43.62
N VAL A 76 13.44 15.05 42.45
CA VAL A 76 13.20 13.61 42.26
C VAL A 76 14.50 12.96 41.77
N ALA A 77 14.89 11.83 42.36
CA ALA A 77 16.00 11.01 41.86
C ALA A 77 15.50 10.00 40.82
N ASP A 78 16.37 9.58 39.89
CA ASP A 78 16.06 8.56 38.87
C ASP A 78 15.52 7.27 39.53
N GLY A 79 14.46 6.70 38.95
CA GLY A 79 13.83 5.46 39.43
C GLY A 79 12.79 5.62 40.55
N THR A 80 12.36 6.85 40.86
CA THR A 80 11.30 7.09 41.86
C THR A 80 9.93 6.66 41.35
N ARG A 81 9.15 5.95 42.19
CA ARG A 81 7.80 5.47 41.88
C ARG A 81 6.75 6.33 42.58
N PHE A 82 5.69 6.71 41.85
CA PHE A 82 4.55 7.45 42.39
C PHE A 82 3.24 6.67 42.17
N ALA A 83 2.36 6.69 43.17
CA ALA A 83 0.96 6.29 43.03
C ALA A 83 0.11 7.58 43.09
N ILE A 84 -0.75 7.79 42.10
CA ILE A 84 -1.48 9.06 41.94
C ILE A 84 -2.98 8.81 42.03
N GLY A 85 -3.67 9.56 42.90
CA GLY A 85 -5.13 9.69 42.90
C GLY A 85 -5.58 10.89 42.04
N GLY A 86 -6.78 10.80 41.45
CA GLY A 86 -7.31 11.78 40.51
C GLY A 86 -7.22 13.24 41.01
N GLY A 87 -6.81 14.14 40.11
CA GLY A 87 -6.75 15.59 40.36
C GLY A 87 -5.38 16.16 40.79
N THR A 88 -4.29 15.40 40.66
CA THR A 88 -2.94 15.87 41.07
C THR A 88 -2.07 16.27 39.86
N ASN A 89 -1.51 17.48 39.88
CA ASN A 89 -0.54 17.93 38.89
C ASN A 89 0.90 17.61 39.33
N ILE A 90 1.70 17.00 38.45
CA ILE A 90 3.13 16.73 38.69
C ILE A 90 3.97 17.53 37.70
N LEU A 91 4.90 18.32 38.21
CA LEU A 91 5.94 18.99 37.43
C LEU A 91 7.21 18.14 37.45
N ILE A 92 7.59 17.59 36.30
CA ILE A 92 8.85 16.83 36.15
C ILE A 92 9.93 17.78 35.65
N PRO A 93 11.07 17.93 36.37
CA PRO A 93 12.18 18.76 35.91
C PRO A 93 12.77 18.26 34.59
N GLN A 94 13.17 19.20 33.72
CA GLN A 94 13.82 18.92 32.45
C GLN A 94 15.11 18.11 32.68
N GLY A 95 15.22 16.93 32.05
CA GLY A 95 16.39 16.03 32.15
C GLY A 95 16.26 14.82 33.09
N THR A 96 15.09 14.63 33.73
CA THR A 96 14.82 13.44 34.56
C THR A 96 14.64 12.19 33.69
N LYS A 97 15.32 11.08 33.99
CA LYS A 97 15.25 9.83 33.20
C LYS A 97 14.48 8.75 33.96
N GLY A 98 13.57 8.05 33.26
CA GLY A 98 12.91 6.85 33.78
C GLY A 98 11.90 7.09 34.91
N VAL A 99 10.83 7.85 34.63
CA VAL A 99 9.67 7.95 35.52
C VAL A 99 8.63 6.90 35.13
N GLN A 100 8.28 6.00 36.05
CA GLN A 100 7.16 5.07 35.88
C GLN A 100 5.95 5.56 36.68
N LEU A 101 4.83 5.75 35.99
CA LEU A 101 3.54 6.12 36.58
C LEU A 101 2.64 4.88 36.60
N PHE A 102 2.08 4.58 37.77
CA PHE A 102 1.07 3.52 37.93
C PHE A 102 -0.26 4.16 38.31
N PHE A 103 -1.30 3.86 37.53
CA PHE A 103 -2.68 4.21 37.86
C PHE A 103 -3.30 3.02 38.58
N ASN A 104 -4.02 3.30 39.68
CA ASN A 104 -4.71 2.26 40.43
C ASN A 104 -6.13 2.13 39.89
N ASP A 105 -6.41 1.05 39.17
CA ASP A 105 -7.72 0.73 38.58
C ASP A 105 -8.70 0.17 39.62
N ASP A 106 -8.96 0.94 40.69
CA ASP A 106 -10.04 0.65 41.64
C ASP A 106 -10.92 1.90 41.81
N ILE A 107 -11.75 2.18 40.80
CA ILE A 107 -12.94 3.04 40.95
C ILE A 107 -14.13 2.33 40.28
N ASP A 108 -14.73 1.40 41.01
CA ASP A 108 -16.13 1.01 40.83
C ASP A 108 -17.01 2.04 41.56
N ASN A 109 -17.59 3.00 40.81
CA ASN A 109 -18.94 3.57 41.03
C ASN A 109 -19.22 4.78 40.11
N TYR A 110 -20.47 4.82 39.61
CA TYR A 110 -21.24 6.00 39.11
C TYR A 110 -20.97 6.48 37.67
N ASP A 111 -21.93 6.91 36.84
CA ASP A 111 -23.39 6.77 36.64
C ASP A 111 -23.68 7.43 35.27
N ASP A 112 -24.70 6.95 34.57
CA ASP A 112 -25.11 7.43 33.25
C ASP A 112 -25.83 8.80 33.33
N ASN A 113 -25.48 9.66 32.37
CA ASN A 113 -26.11 10.92 31.96
C ASN A 113 -25.43 12.24 32.38
N THR A 114 -25.19 13.04 31.34
CA THR A 114 -24.82 14.47 31.29
C THR A 114 -23.33 14.79 31.25
N GLY A 115 -22.93 15.44 30.15
CA GLY A 115 -21.82 16.37 30.14
C GLY A 115 -20.49 15.81 29.65
N SER A 116 -20.13 16.22 28.43
CA SER A 116 -18.77 16.17 27.90
C SER A 116 -17.74 16.71 28.90
N ILE A 117 -16.66 15.97 29.12
CA ILE A 117 -15.39 16.53 29.56
C ILE A 117 -14.44 16.44 28.36
N SER A 118 -14.31 17.54 27.62
CA SER A 118 -13.19 17.75 26.70
C SER A 118 -11.97 18.11 27.53
N VAL A 119 -10.94 17.28 27.51
CA VAL A 119 -9.60 17.66 27.97
C VAL A 119 -8.72 17.78 26.74
N ASP A 120 -8.72 18.97 26.15
CA ASP A 120 -7.68 19.40 25.22
C ASP A 120 -6.45 19.79 26.04
N TRP A 121 -5.39 18.98 25.94
CA TRP A 121 -4.03 19.44 26.19
C TRP A 121 -3.14 19.04 25.02
N VAL A 122 -2.67 20.07 24.32
CA VAL A 122 -1.48 20.04 23.47
C VAL A 122 -0.29 19.73 24.36
N ALA A 123 0.13 18.48 24.35
CA ALA A 123 1.48 18.09 24.73
C ALA A 123 1.90 16.98 23.79
N ALA A 124 2.82 17.30 22.88
CA ALA A 124 3.59 16.31 22.16
C ALA A 124 4.30 15.44 23.20
N VAL A 125 3.75 14.26 23.47
CA VAL A 125 4.48 13.18 24.11
C VAL A 125 5.49 12.73 23.07
N ILE A 126 6.68 13.34 23.11
CA ILE A 126 7.89 12.66 22.67
C ILE A 126 8.05 11.52 23.66
N ALA A 127 7.41 10.39 23.35
CA ALA A 127 7.85 9.14 23.92
C ALA A 127 9.31 9.03 23.51
N ASP A 128 10.21 9.05 24.49
CA ASP A 128 11.60 8.63 24.34
C ASP A 128 11.54 7.13 24.06
N VAL A 129 11.15 6.78 22.82
CA VAL A 129 11.51 5.52 22.20
C VAL A 129 13.01 5.45 22.34
N GLY A 130 13.52 4.36 22.91
CA GLY A 130 14.97 4.11 22.93
C GLY A 130 15.55 4.32 21.52
N PRO A 131 16.88 4.51 21.39
CA PRO A 131 17.48 4.76 20.08
C PRO A 131 16.90 3.75 19.08
N PRO A 132 16.30 4.22 17.97
CA PRO A 132 15.57 3.36 17.06
C PRO A 132 16.48 2.20 16.66
N SER A 133 15.95 0.97 16.71
CA SER A 133 16.67 -0.17 16.17
C SER A 133 17.04 0.18 14.72
N PRO A 134 18.30 0.00 14.30
CA PRO A 134 18.67 0.28 12.92
C PRO A 134 17.74 -0.52 12.01
N ARG A 135 17.11 0.17 11.07
CA ARG A 135 16.31 -0.45 10.03
C ARG A 135 17.21 -1.43 9.29
N ASN A 136 16.75 -2.65 9.09
CA ASN A 136 17.50 -3.69 8.40
C ASN A 136 18.82 -4.08 9.09
N PRO A 137 18.80 -4.56 10.34
CA PRO A 137 20.01 -5.08 10.95
C PRO A 137 20.50 -6.30 10.16
N ASP A 138 21.83 -6.44 10.05
CA ASP A 138 22.41 -7.67 9.53
C ASP A 138 22.07 -8.83 10.48
N GLY A 139 21.76 -10.00 9.92
CA GLY A 139 21.47 -11.21 10.66
C GLY A 139 20.00 -11.38 11.05
N GLU A 140 19.10 -10.61 10.45
CA GLU A 140 17.65 -10.66 10.69
C GLU A 140 17.08 -12.08 10.67
N TRP A 141 17.58 -12.93 9.76
CA TRP A 141 17.12 -14.31 9.58
C TRP A 141 18.16 -15.37 9.96
N GLY A 142 19.24 -14.96 10.64
CA GLY A 142 20.35 -15.82 11.06
C GLY A 142 21.11 -16.50 9.92
N VAL A 143 22.20 -17.19 10.26
CA VAL A 143 22.99 -17.95 9.28
C VAL A 143 22.21 -19.20 8.83
N PRO A 144 21.98 -19.41 7.52
CA PRO A 144 21.19 -20.54 7.06
C PRO A 144 21.95 -21.86 7.18
N GLN A 145 21.24 -22.93 7.55
CA GLN A 145 21.77 -24.29 7.65
C GLN A 145 21.39 -25.14 6.44
N PHE A 146 20.16 -24.98 5.94
CA PHE A 146 19.63 -25.74 4.82
C PHE A 146 19.23 -24.81 3.68
N THR A 147 19.81 -25.05 2.50
CA THR A 147 19.65 -24.17 1.34
C THR A 147 19.38 -24.97 0.08
N LEU A 148 18.55 -24.41 -0.81
CA LEU A 148 18.33 -24.91 -2.16
C LEU A 148 18.61 -23.77 -3.13
N THR A 149 19.39 -24.01 -4.18
CA THR A 149 19.62 -23.02 -5.24
C THR A 149 18.94 -23.45 -6.52
N ILE A 150 18.11 -22.56 -7.07
CA ILE A 150 17.56 -22.66 -8.41
C ILE A 150 18.54 -22.00 -9.36
N ALA A 151 19.16 -22.79 -10.23
CA ALA A 151 20.13 -22.29 -11.20
C ALA A 151 19.47 -21.36 -12.22
N ALA A 152 20.25 -20.37 -12.68
CA ALA A 152 19.78 -19.48 -13.73
C ALA A 152 19.58 -20.29 -15.02
N PRO A 153 18.44 -20.13 -15.71
CA PRO A 153 18.23 -20.81 -16.97
C PRO A 153 19.16 -20.21 -18.05
N PRO A 154 19.42 -20.93 -19.16
CA PRO A 154 20.02 -20.32 -20.34
C PRO A 154 19.22 -19.09 -20.80
N LEU A 155 19.92 -18.10 -21.38
CA LEU A 155 19.29 -16.90 -21.95
C LEU A 155 18.15 -17.28 -22.91
N GLY A 156 17.01 -16.58 -22.84
CA GLY A 156 15.82 -16.91 -23.60
C GLY A 156 14.83 -17.84 -22.89
N LEU A 157 15.24 -18.48 -21.78
CA LEU A 157 14.42 -19.43 -21.04
C LEU A 157 14.00 -18.86 -19.67
N GLY A 158 12.94 -19.46 -19.11
CA GLY A 158 12.42 -19.12 -17.80
C GLY A 158 12.39 -20.32 -16.86
N THR A 159 12.10 -20.05 -15.59
CA THR A 159 11.95 -21.07 -14.55
C THR A 159 10.47 -21.39 -14.36
N TYR A 160 10.09 -22.65 -14.57
CA TYR A 160 8.70 -23.11 -14.45
C TYR A 160 8.59 -24.24 -13.42
N LEU A 161 8.33 -23.88 -12.17
CA LEU A 161 8.24 -24.77 -11.00
C LEU A 161 6.87 -24.67 -10.35
N VAL A 162 5.82 -25.07 -11.08
CA VAL A 162 4.42 -24.95 -10.62
C VAL A 162 4.09 -25.79 -9.39
N ASP A 163 4.85 -26.85 -9.15
CA ASP A 163 4.89 -27.58 -7.90
C ASP A 163 6.35 -27.73 -7.50
N ILE A 164 6.86 -26.75 -6.75
CA ILE A 164 8.27 -26.73 -6.36
C ILE A 164 8.61 -27.89 -5.42
N GLN A 165 7.65 -28.32 -4.59
CA GLN A 165 7.84 -29.42 -3.67
C GLN A 165 8.00 -30.75 -4.40
N ALA A 166 7.16 -31.02 -5.40
CA ALA A 166 7.30 -32.20 -6.24
C ALA A 166 8.53 -32.14 -7.17
N SER A 167 8.97 -30.94 -7.55
CA SER A 167 10.18 -30.74 -8.36
C SER A 167 11.46 -31.08 -7.58
N TYR A 168 11.43 -30.96 -6.24
CA TYR A 168 12.56 -31.27 -5.36
C TYR A 168 12.13 -32.19 -4.20
N PRO A 169 11.82 -33.47 -4.49
CA PRO A 169 11.24 -34.39 -3.50
C PRO A 169 12.21 -34.80 -2.39
N ALA A 170 13.51 -34.57 -2.58
CA ALA A 170 14.54 -34.84 -1.58
C ALA A 170 14.75 -33.69 -0.59
N VAL A 171 14.14 -32.53 -0.83
CA VAL A 171 14.25 -31.37 0.06
C VAL A 171 13.22 -31.48 1.16
N ASP A 172 13.66 -31.39 2.40
CA ASP A 172 12.75 -31.21 3.53
C ASP A 172 12.30 -29.74 3.59
N TRP A 173 11.16 -29.48 2.96
CA TRP A 173 10.54 -28.17 2.92
C TRP A 173 10.05 -27.66 4.27
N ASN A 174 10.11 -28.46 5.34
CA ASN A 174 9.88 -27.94 6.68
C ASN A 174 11.14 -27.32 7.26
N THR A 175 12.34 -27.79 6.91
CA THR A 175 13.62 -27.34 7.49
C THR A 175 14.45 -26.45 6.58
N LEU A 176 14.09 -26.32 5.29
CA LEU A 176 14.74 -25.39 4.37
C LEU A 176 14.69 -23.96 4.91
N ASP A 177 15.85 -23.30 5.00
CA ASP A 177 15.98 -21.90 5.48
C ASP A 177 16.01 -20.92 4.32
N ARG A 178 16.68 -21.29 3.21
CA ARG A 178 16.86 -20.46 2.01
C ARG A 178 16.51 -21.18 0.73
N LEU A 179 15.72 -20.51 -0.09
CA LEU A 179 15.57 -20.79 -1.51
C LEU A 179 16.29 -19.69 -2.30
N TYR A 180 17.49 -19.99 -2.78
CA TYR A 180 18.24 -19.07 -3.61
C TYR A 180 17.80 -19.13 -5.07
N LEU A 181 17.71 -17.96 -5.69
CA LEU A 181 17.64 -17.75 -7.13
C LEU A 181 19.03 -17.30 -7.59
N GLU A 182 19.68 -18.07 -8.46
CA GLU A 182 21.01 -17.71 -8.96
C GLU A 182 20.93 -16.45 -9.85
N GLY A 183 21.90 -15.55 -9.71
CA GLY A 183 22.01 -14.34 -10.51
C GLY A 183 22.05 -14.66 -12.01
N GLY A 184 21.27 -13.93 -12.80
CA GLY A 184 21.09 -14.18 -14.22
C GLY A 184 19.85 -13.49 -14.79
N GLU A 185 19.64 -13.70 -16.10
CA GLU A 185 18.47 -13.20 -16.82
C GLU A 185 17.44 -14.33 -17.00
N TYR A 186 16.24 -14.09 -16.51
CA TYR A 186 15.11 -15.00 -16.55
C TYR A 186 14.05 -14.42 -17.49
N LYS A 187 13.64 -15.18 -18.51
CA LYS A 187 12.48 -14.79 -19.32
C LYS A 187 11.21 -14.64 -18.47
N PHE A 188 11.05 -15.54 -17.50
CA PHE A 188 10.02 -15.51 -16.46
C PHE A 188 10.45 -16.40 -15.29
N ILE A 189 9.82 -16.23 -14.12
CA ILE A 189 9.89 -17.14 -12.98
C ILE A 189 8.46 -17.48 -12.56
N ARG A 190 8.15 -18.77 -12.44
CA ARG A 190 6.91 -19.26 -11.84
C ARG A 190 7.24 -20.30 -10.79
N ILE A 191 6.90 -20.01 -9.53
CA ILE A 191 7.07 -20.92 -8.40
C ILE A 191 5.70 -21.09 -7.74
N GLY A 192 5.14 -22.29 -7.84
CA GLY A 192 3.86 -22.65 -7.23
C GLY A 192 4.00 -23.74 -6.18
N ASN A 193 2.95 -23.91 -5.40
CA ASN A 193 2.90 -24.84 -4.27
C ASN A 193 4.03 -24.61 -3.26
N LEU A 194 4.29 -23.34 -2.92
CA LEU A 194 5.19 -23.01 -1.81
C LEU A 194 4.72 -23.70 -0.51
N PRO A 195 5.64 -24.05 0.41
CA PRO A 195 5.29 -24.78 1.61
C PRO A 195 4.49 -23.93 2.60
N VAL A 196 3.68 -24.60 3.43
CA VAL A 196 3.11 -24.01 4.65
C VAL A 196 4.15 -24.12 5.75
N ARG A 197 4.59 -22.99 6.29
CA ARG A 197 5.65 -22.90 7.31
C ARG A 197 5.11 -22.34 8.62
N SER A 198 5.88 -22.48 9.69
CA SER A 198 5.62 -21.78 10.95
C SER A 198 6.16 -20.35 10.86
N PRO A 199 5.51 -19.35 11.49
CA PRO A 199 6.02 -17.99 11.55
C PRO A 199 7.40 -17.86 12.22
N ASP A 200 7.77 -18.80 13.10
CA ASP A 200 9.10 -18.81 13.75
C ASP A 200 10.22 -19.30 12.82
N ARG A 201 9.88 -19.87 11.66
CA ARG A 201 10.85 -20.37 10.68
C ARG A 201 10.36 -20.18 9.24
N PRO A 202 10.22 -18.92 8.78
CA PRO A 202 9.76 -18.65 7.44
C PRO A 202 10.75 -19.17 6.39
N LEU A 203 10.26 -19.47 5.18
CA LEU A 203 11.14 -19.73 4.04
C LEU A 203 11.58 -18.39 3.43
N ILE A 204 12.89 -18.12 3.38
CA ILE A 204 13.39 -16.91 2.71
C ILE A 204 13.81 -17.24 1.27
N ILE A 205 13.25 -16.51 0.33
CA ILE A 205 13.48 -16.61 -1.12
C ILE A 205 14.28 -15.36 -1.51
N THR A 206 15.49 -15.53 -2.03
CA THR A 206 16.40 -14.40 -2.30
C THR A 206 17.37 -14.71 -3.44
N ASN A 207 18.05 -13.70 -3.98
CA ASN A 207 19.09 -13.90 -4.98
C ASN A 207 20.44 -14.31 -4.35
N ILE A 208 21.28 -15.01 -5.14
CA ILE A 208 22.68 -15.30 -4.82
C ILE A 208 23.54 -15.20 -6.09
N ASN A 209 24.84 -14.90 -5.95
CA ASN A 209 25.79 -14.82 -7.07
C ASN A 209 25.38 -13.79 -8.14
N GLY A 210 24.97 -12.60 -7.72
CA GLY A 210 24.56 -11.50 -8.59
C GLY A 210 23.07 -11.19 -8.56
N ARG A 211 22.62 -10.40 -9.53
CA ARG A 211 21.24 -9.93 -9.67
C ARG A 211 20.38 -10.94 -10.43
N VAL A 212 19.17 -11.17 -9.94
CA VAL A 212 18.11 -11.86 -10.66
C VAL A 212 17.32 -10.81 -11.43
N ARG A 213 17.45 -10.79 -12.76
CA ARG A 213 16.64 -9.95 -13.65
C ARG A 213 15.55 -10.79 -14.32
N VAL A 214 14.29 -10.41 -14.17
CA VAL A 214 13.14 -11.14 -14.75
C VAL A 214 12.41 -10.26 -15.76
N GLY A 215 12.21 -10.76 -16.99
CA GLY A 215 11.44 -10.09 -18.05
C GLY A 215 12.26 -9.63 -19.26
N GLY A 216 11.63 -8.84 -20.14
CA GLY A 216 12.27 -8.24 -21.33
C GLY A 216 12.42 -9.20 -22.52
N GLN A 217 11.77 -10.36 -22.45
CA GLN A 217 11.96 -11.49 -23.38
C GLN A 217 10.63 -12.09 -23.88
N ASP A 218 9.58 -11.25 -23.97
CA ASP A 218 8.25 -11.58 -24.51
C ASP A 218 7.60 -12.80 -23.84
N HIS A 219 7.10 -12.61 -22.62
CA HIS A 219 6.32 -13.60 -21.89
C HIS A 219 5.05 -12.97 -21.30
N TYR A 220 3.99 -13.76 -21.10
CA TYR A 220 2.66 -13.28 -20.66
C TYR A 220 2.50 -13.19 -19.13
N TYR A 221 3.57 -13.42 -18.39
CA TYR A 221 3.77 -13.12 -16.97
C TYR A 221 5.26 -13.08 -16.70
N LEU A 222 5.69 -12.34 -15.67
CA LEU A 222 7.11 -12.14 -15.36
C LEU A 222 7.52 -12.98 -14.16
N PHE A 223 7.14 -12.57 -12.94
CA PHE A 223 7.45 -13.31 -11.72
C PHE A 223 6.15 -13.69 -10.99
N SER A 224 5.81 -14.97 -10.98
CA SER A 224 4.59 -15.49 -10.36
C SER A 224 4.88 -16.45 -9.21
N LEU A 225 4.20 -16.23 -8.09
CA LEU A 225 4.29 -17.02 -6.86
C LEU A 225 2.89 -17.52 -6.48
N SER A 226 2.80 -18.76 -6.00
CA SER A 226 1.53 -19.26 -5.45
C SER A 226 1.68 -20.32 -4.36
N GLY A 227 0.72 -20.32 -3.46
CA GLY A 227 0.55 -21.29 -2.38
C GLY A 227 1.34 -20.98 -1.12
N GLY A 228 1.07 -21.77 -0.09
CA GLY A 228 1.85 -21.81 1.14
C GLY A 228 1.69 -20.59 2.04
N SER A 229 2.39 -20.62 3.17
CA SER A 229 2.40 -19.52 4.12
C SER A 229 3.71 -19.45 4.89
N ASN A 230 3.98 -18.28 5.46
CA ASN A 230 5.20 -17.94 6.18
C ASN A 230 6.44 -18.05 5.26
N TRP A 231 6.44 -17.24 4.19
CA TRP A 231 7.57 -17.10 3.27
C TRP A 231 7.85 -15.62 2.97
N ILE A 232 9.11 -15.31 2.69
CA ILE A 232 9.59 -13.95 2.44
C ILE A 232 10.32 -13.96 1.11
N VAL A 233 10.01 -13.02 0.22
CA VAL A 233 10.80 -12.77 -0.99
C VAL A 233 11.53 -11.46 -0.81
N THR A 234 12.86 -11.51 -0.87
CA THR A 234 13.68 -10.32 -0.64
C THR A 234 14.91 -10.23 -1.53
N GLY A 235 15.16 -9.04 -2.06
CA GLY A 235 16.43 -8.68 -2.73
C GLY A 235 17.46 -8.04 -1.81
N LYS A 236 17.18 -7.97 -0.50
CA LYS A 236 18.03 -7.32 0.50
C LYS A 236 19.36 -8.05 0.65
N TYR A 237 20.46 -7.31 0.51
CA TYR A 237 21.78 -7.80 0.88
C TYR A 237 21.95 -7.83 2.41
N ASP A 238 22.17 -9.01 2.97
CA ASP A 238 22.51 -9.22 4.38
C ASP A 238 23.67 -10.24 4.49
N PRO A 239 24.87 -9.80 4.90
CA PRO A 239 26.06 -10.65 4.96
C PRO A 239 26.02 -11.72 6.06
N ILE A 240 25.17 -11.57 7.09
CA ILE A 240 25.01 -12.58 8.15
C ILE A 240 23.91 -13.55 7.77
N SER A 241 22.78 -13.05 7.26
CA SER A 241 21.67 -13.91 6.81
C SER A 241 21.95 -14.64 5.50
N LEU A 242 23.05 -14.27 4.82
CA LEU A 242 23.48 -14.73 3.51
C LEU A 242 22.41 -14.51 2.43
N THR A 243 21.72 -13.37 2.47
CA THR A 243 20.73 -12.99 1.45
C THR A 243 21.28 -11.91 0.53
N GLY A 244 20.75 -11.85 -0.68
CA GLY A 244 21.15 -10.86 -1.68
C GLY A 244 22.62 -10.97 -2.13
N ASP A 245 23.06 -9.93 -2.85
CA ASP A 245 24.43 -9.82 -3.33
C ASP A 245 24.98 -8.42 -3.02
N ALA A 246 26.24 -8.34 -2.57
CA ALA A 246 26.87 -7.09 -2.15
C ALA A 246 26.98 -6.06 -3.28
N ALA A 247 27.02 -6.50 -4.55
CA ALA A 247 27.06 -5.62 -5.71
C ALA A 247 25.68 -5.03 -6.04
N PHE A 248 24.62 -5.56 -5.44
CA PHE A 248 23.24 -5.13 -5.65
C PHE A 248 22.52 -4.88 -4.30
N PRO A 249 22.97 -3.87 -3.52
CA PRO A 249 22.46 -3.61 -2.18
C PRO A 249 21.09 -2.92 -2.14
N GLY A 250 20.54 -2.48 -3.28
CA GLY A 250 19.37 -1.61 -3.32
C GLY A 250 19.61 -0.33 -2.52
N HIS A 251 18.66 0.02 -1.65
CA HIS A 251 18.76 1.17 -0.74
C HIS A 251 19.24 0.81 0.67
N ARG A 252 19.96 -0.31 0.84
CA ARG A 252 20.50 -0.71 2.15
C ARG A 252 21.28 0.43 2.80
N GLY A 253 21.08 0.62 4.10
CA GLY A 253 21.71 1.71 4.85
C GLY A 253 21.07 3.08 4.61
N ASN A 254 19.81 3.11 4.14
CA ASN A 254 19.05 4.32 3.80
C ASN A 254 19.70 5.14 2.67
N ASP A 255 20.39 4.47 1.75
CA ASP A 255 20.97 5.10 0.55
C ASP A 255 19.95 5.04 -0.60
N TYR A 256 19.07 6.03 -0.71
CA TYR A 256 17.99 6.01 -1.71
C TYR A 256 18.41 6.58 -3.07
N THR A 257 19.45 7.41 -3.09
CA THR A 257 19.87 8.18 -4.26
C THR A 257 20.47 7.28 -5.34
N ASN A 258 20.02 7.41 -6.60
CA ASN A 258 20.57 6.68 -7.75
C ASN A 258 20.54 5.15 -7.60
N THR A 259 19.54 4.61 -6.90
CA THR A 259 19.41 3.16 -6.63
C THR A 259 18.78 2.35 -7.76
N ARG A 260 18.40 2.97 -8.88
CA ARG A 260 17.89 2.26 -10.06
C ARG A 260 18.90 1.23 -10.57
N GLY A 261 18.45 0.00 -10.78
CA GLY A 261 19.26 -1.14 -11.21
C GLY A 261 20.14 -1.76 -10.12
N THR A 262 20.10 -1.28 -8.88
CA THR A 262 20.99 -1.73 -7.80
C THR A 262 20.36 -2.79 -6.90
N TYR A 263 19.13 -3.23 -7.15
CA TYR A 263 18.45 -4.24 -6.32
C TYR A 263 18.82 -5.66 -6.73
N GLY A 264 18.92 -6.57 -5.75
CA GLY A 264 19.24 -7.98 -5.99
C GLY A 264 18.20 -8.73 -6.82
N ILE A 265 16.93 -8.31 -6.73
CA ILE A 265 15.83 -8.77 -7.57
C ILE A 265 15.30 -7.57 -8.35
N LEU A 266 15.35 -7.67 -9.69
CA LEU A 266 14.85 -6.68 -10.63
C LEU A 266 13.82 -7.36 -11.56
N VAL A 267 12.58 -6.87 -11.55
CA VAL A 267 11.58 -7.24 -12.56
C VAL A 267 11.47 -6.09 -13.56
N ASP A 268 11.81 -6.38 -14.81
CA ASP A 268 11.99 -5.38 -15.87
C ASP A 268 11.54 -5.96 -17.20
N ASP A 269 10.42 -5.48 -17.72
CA ASP A 269 9.86 -5.98 -18.99
C ASP A 269 10.30 -5.18 -20.21
N ASP A 270 11.15 -4.16 -20.05
CA ASP A 270 11.55 -3.23 -21.12
C ASP A 270 10.35 -2.68 -21.92
N PHE A 271 9.17 -2.55 -21.29
CA PHE A 271 7.88 -2.26 -21.92
C PHE A 271 7.52 -3.14 -23.14
N ARG A 272 8.09 -4.34 -23.27
CA ARG A 272 7.85 -5.27 -24.40
C ARG A 272 6.39 -5.57 -24.68
N SER A 273 5.59 -5.56 -23.62
CA SER A 273 4.19 -5.96 -23.57
C SER A 273 3.32 -4.81 -23.03
N PHE A 274 3.52 -3.61 -23.57
CA PHE A 274 2.77 -2.41 -23.16
C PHE A 274 1.26 -2.61 -23.35
N GLY A 275 0.48 -2.39 -22.30
CA GLY A 275 -0.98 -2.55 -22.33
C GLY A 275 -1.47 -4.00 -22.51
N THR A 276 -0.60 -5.02 -22.60
CA THR A 276 -1.01 -6.42 -22.85
C THR A 276 -1.21 -7.25 -21.57
N GLY A 277 -1.29 -6.62 -20.40
CA GLY A 277 -1.72 -7.25 -19.15
C GLY A 277 -0.63 -7.83 -18.25
N ASN A 278 0.65 -7.69 -18.59
CA ASN A 278 1.74 -8.21 -17.75
C ASN A 278 1.83 -7.46 -16.42
N SER A 279 1.80 -8.21 -15.33
CA SER A 279 2.18 -7.70 -14.02
C SER A 279 3.60 -8.12 -13.67
N GLY A 280 4.31 -7.29 -12.91
CA GLY A 280 5.69 -7.54 -12.50
C GLY A 280 5.77 -8.76 -11.60
N ILE A 281 5.23 -8.62 -10.39
CA ILE A 281 5.05 -9.73 -9.47
C ILE A 281 3.58 -10.09 -9.35
N GLY A 282 3.24 -11.36 -9.57
CA GLY A 282 1.92 -11.91 -9.33
C GLY A 282 1.92 -12.87 -8.14
N VAL A 283 1.01 -12.69 -7.18
CA VAL A 283 0.81 -13.63 -6.05
C VAL A 283 -0.66 -14.04 -5.98
N GLY A 284 -0.94 -15.34 -5.87
CA GLY A 284 -2.30 -15.85 -5.72
C GLY A 284 -2.35 -17.30 -5.25
N SER A 285 -3.53 -17.80 -4.90
CA SER A 285 -3.69 -19.18 -4.39
C SER A 285 -3.93 -20.24 -5.47
N GLN A 286 -3.95 -19.84 -6.74
CA GLN A 286 -4.15 -20.77 -7.85
C GLN A 286 -2.89 -21.62 -8.11
N VAL A 287 -3.05 -22.93 -7.98
CA VAL A 287 -2.05 -23.95 -8.32
C VAL A 287 -2.61 -24.89 -9.41
N PRO A 288 -1.77 -25.70 -10.09
CA PRO A 288 -2.25 -26.64 -11.10
C PRO A 288 -3.37 -27.56 -10.61
N VAL A 289 -4.22 -27.98 -11.55
CA VAL A 289 -5.32 -28.92 -11.32
C VAL A 289 -4.79 -30.21 -10.68
N GLY A 290 -5.37 -30.58 -9.54
CA GLY A 290 -5.01 -31.79 -8.78
C GLY A 290 -4.28 -31.52 -7.46
N ILE A 291 -3.84 -30.28 -7.23
CA ILE A 291 -3.38 -29.79 -5.92
C ILE A 291 -4.54 -29.01 -5.31
N VAL A 292 -4.92 -29.33 -4.07
CA VAL A 292 -5.90 -28.52 -3.32
C VAL A 292 -5.27 -27.14 -3.14
N ASN A 293 -5.86 -26.07 -3.69
CA ASN A 293 -5.37 -24.69 -3.61
C ASN A 293 -4.89 -24.39 -2.18
N PRO A 294 -3.57 -24.45 -1.91
CA PRO A 294 -3.10 -24.12 -0.59
C PRO A 294 -3.31 -22.61 -0.42
N PRO A 295 -3.87 -22.16 0.71
CA PRO A 295 -4.05 -20.73 0.95
C PRO A 295 -2.70 -20.04 0.80
N THR A 296 -2.69 -18.89 0.12
CA THR A 296 -1.50 -18.02 0.01
C THR A 296 -1.66 -16.88 1.00
N SER A 297 -0.93 -16.96 2.10
CA SER A 297 -1.08 -16.06 3.26
C SER A 297 0.27 -15.93 3.97
N ASP A 298 0.40 -15.00 4.91
CA ASP A 298 1.56 -14.84 5.79
C ASP A 298 2.85 -14.69 4.98
N TYR A 299 2.94 -13.66 4.14
CA TYR A 299 4.08 -13.46 3.27
C TYR A 299 4.58 -12.02 3.23
N GLU A 300 5.85 -11.86 2.91
CA GLU A 300 6.53 -10.58 2.79
C GLU A 300 7.20 -10.42 1.43
N LEU A 301 7.08 -9.23 0.83
CA LEU A 301 7.78 -8.80 -0.37
C LEU A 301 8.59 -7.53 -0.06
N SER A 302 9.93 -7.63 -0.07
CA SER A 302 10.81 -6.52 0.32
C SER A 302 12.07 -6.36 -0.50
N PHE A 303 12.59 -5.13 -0.63
CA PHE A 303 13.83 -4.85 -1.37
C PHE A 303 13.80 -5.36 -2.82
N ILE A 304 12.71 -5.10 -3.55
CA ILE A 304 12.57 -5.47 -4.96
C ILE A 304 12.44 -4.20 -5.81
N GLU A 305 13.14 -4.17 -6.96
CA GLU A 305 12.90 -3.18 -8.01
C GLU A 305 11.96 -3.75 -9.07
N ILE A 306 10.91 -3.00 -9.42
CA ILE A 306 10.00 -3.35 -10.52
C ILE A 306 9.88 -2.13 -11.42
N ARG A 307 10.16 -2.31 -12.72
CA ARG A 307 10.06 -1.21 -13.68
C ARG A 307 9.69 -1.63 -15.08
N GLU A 308 9.23 -0.66 -15.85
CA GLU A 308 8.99 -0.80 -17.29
C GLU A 308 8.03 -1.98 -17.60
N VAL A 309 7.08 -2.22 -16.68
CA VAL A 309 6.06 -3.27 -16.79
C VAL A 309 4.78 -2.68 -17.38
N GLY A 310 4.14 -3.40 -18.30
CA GLY A 310 3.01 -2.88 -19.08
C GLY A 310 1.69 -2.66 -18.32
N PHE A 311 1.33 -3.50 -17.34
CA PHE A 311 0.07 -3.37 -16.60
C PHE A 311 0.31 -2.97 -15.14
N ALA A 312 0.55 -3.92 -14.23
CA ALA A 312 0.71 -3.63 -12.81
C ALA A 312 2.14 -3.91 -12.33
N GLY A 313 2.69 -3.08 -11.42
CA GLY A 313 3.96 -3.41 -10.76
C GLY A 313 3.83 -4.70 -9.95
N MET A 314 2.81 -4.78 -9.10
CA MET A 314 2.41 -5.99 -8.40
C MET A 314 0.92 -6.28 -8.57
N ALA A 315 0.56 -7.55 -8.75
CA ALA A 315 -0.81 -8.05 -8.79
C ALA A 315 -0.98 -9.16 -7.74
N LEU A 316 -1.56 -8.83 -6.58
CA LEU A 316 -1.67 -9.75 -5.44
C LEU A 316 -3.15 -10.05 -5.18
N LYS A 317 -3.61 -11.22 -5.63
CA LYS A 317 -5.02 -11.60 -5.51
C LYS A 317 -5.28 -13.08 -5.72
N THR A 318 -6.36 -13.57 -5.12
CA THR A 318 -7.07 -14.78 -5.56
C THR A 318 -8.47 -14.41 -6.03
N ASP A 319 -8.70 -14.46 -7.35
CA ASP A 319 -10.02 -14.18 -7.91
C ASP A 319 -11.00 -15.33 -7.62
N ASP A 320 -12.26 -14.97 -7.44
CA ASP A 320 -13.43 -15.88 -7.43
C ASP A 320 -13.44 -16.93 -6.30
N ASP A 321 -12.65 -16.72 -5.24
CA ASP A 321 -12.60 -17.60 -4.07
C ASP A 321 -12.53 -16.79 -2.77
N GLY A 322 -13.71 -16.59 -2.15
CA GLY A 322 -13.83 -15.93 -0.84
C GLY A 322 -13.48 -16.81 0.35
N THR A 323 -13.12 -18.08 0.14
CA THR A 323 -12.81 -19.02 1.24
C THR A 323 -11.33 -19.03 1.63
N VAL A 324 -10.49 -18.32 0.88
CA VAL A 324 -9.03 -18.26 1.05
C VAL A 324 -8.57 -16.83 1.36
N PRO A 325 -8.80 -16.32 2.58
CA PRO A 325 -8.30 -14.99 2.95
C PRO A 325 -6.77 -14.94 2.85
N MET A 326 -6.24 -13.79 2.46
CA MET A 326 -4.81 -13.48 2.52
C MET A 326 -4.56 -12.69 3.80
N ASN A 327 -4.00 -13.34 4.82
CA ASN A 327 -3.73 -12.69 6.10
C ASN A 327 -2.24 -12.35 6.21
N ASN A 328 -1.87 -11.35 7.02
CA ASN A 328 -0.49 -11.05 7.40
C ASN A 328 0.43 -10.87 6.18
N VAL A 329 0.03 -9.96 5.29
CA VAL A 329 0.77 -9.67 4.05
C VAL A 329 1.56 -8.39 4.22
N TYR A 330 2.86 -8.43 3.96
CA TYR A 330 3.77 -7.30 4.16
C TYR A 330 4.45 -6.92 2.83
N ILE A 331 4.33 -5.65 2.45
CA ILE A 331 4.91 -5.11 1.22
C ILE A 331 5.67 -3.85 1.61
N HIS A 332 6.98 -3.91 1.66
CA HIS A 332 7.75 -2.76 2.09
C HIS A 332 9.12 -2.64 1.44
N ASP A 333 9.68 -1.44 1.44
CA ASP A 333 11.03 -1.21 0.93
C ASP A 333 11.20 -1.59 -0.56
N ASN A 334 10.12 -1.50 -1.33
CA ASN A 334 10.16 -1.76 -2.76
C ASN A 334 10.33 -0.46 -3.55
N TYR A 335 10.94 -0.60 -4.73
CA TYR A 335 11.09 0.48 -5.68
C TYR A 335 10.38 0.12 -6.99
N ILE A 336 9.15 0.61 -7.12
CA ILE A 336 8.26 0.33 -8.24
C ILE A 336 8.16 1.61 -9.05
N HIS A 337 8.60 1.59 -10.31
CA HIS A 337 8.60 2.83 -11.09
C HIS A 337 8.46 2.62 -12.59
N ASP A 338 8.00 3.66 -13.30
CA ASP A 338 7.84 3.61 -14.75
C ASP A 338 6.91 2.46 -15.15
N ILE A 339 5.69 2.45 -14.60
CA ILE A 339 4.73 1.37 -14.83
C ILE A 339 3.66 1.81 -15.83
N GLY A 340 3.39 0.96 -16.81
CA GLY A 340 2.46 1.19 -17.91
C GLY A 340 1.03 1.47 -17.46
N SER A 341 0.56 0.86 -16.38
CA SER A 341 -0.74 1.20 -15.80
C SER A 341 -0.61 1.41 -14.30
N GLU A 342 -0.96 0.41 -13.50
CA GLU A 342 -1.12 0.53 -12.05
C GLU A 342 0.20 0.24 -11.32
N GLY A 343 0.54 0.99 -10.27
CA GLY A 343 1.70 0.64 -9.43
C GLY A 343 1.47 -0.67 -8.67
N LEU A 344 0.39 -0.71 -7.90
CA LEU A 344 -0.04 -1.86 -7.10
C LEU A 344 -1.50 -2.19 -7.40
N TYR A 345 -1.77 -3.45 -7.73
CA TYR A 345 -3.11 -4.02 -7.89
C TYR A 345 -3.31 -5.15 -6.88
N ILE A 346 -3.93 -4.84 -5.74
CA ILE A 346 -4.03 -5.76 -4.60
C ILE A 346 -5.51 -6.04 -4.34
N GLY A 347 -5.89 -7.30 -4.28
CA GLY A 347 -7.28 -7.69 -4.13
C GLY A 347 -8.09 -7.50 -5.42
N SER A 348 -9.29 -8.09 -5.43
CA SER A 348 -10.21 -7.95 -6.57
C SER A 348 -11.10 -6.73 -6.40
N THR A 349 -11.29 -5.97 -7.47
CA THR A 349 -12.28 -4.88 -7.52
C THR A 349 -13.66 -5.35 -7.96
N GLN A 350 -13.82 -6.65 -8.24
CA GLN A 350 -15.08 -7.27 -8.62
C GLN A 350 -15.93 -7.62 -7.39
N THR A 351 -17.20 -7.95 -7.61
CA THR A 351 -18.11 -8.43 -6.58
C THR A 351 -17.76 -9.86 -6.12
N ALA A 352 -18.24 -10.25 -4.94
CA ALA A 352 -18.11 -11.60 -4.41
C ALA A 352 -18.45 -12.72 -5.40
N PRO A 353 -17.85 -13.92 -5.20
CA PRO A 353 -16.97 -14.26 -4.09
C PRO A 353 -15.52 -13.80 -4.33
N GLN A 354 -14.93 -13.03 -3.43
CA GLN A 354 -13.51 -12.63 -3.51
C GLN A 354 -12.84 -12.82 -2.16
N HIS A 355 -11.54 -13.18 -2.16
CA HIS A 355 -10.76 -13.23 -0.93
C HIS A 355 -10.73 -11.87 -0.23
N SER A 356 -10.54 -11.87 1.08
CA SER A 356 -10.26 -10.67 1.87
C SER A 356 -8.77 -10.57 2.20
N PHE A 357 -8.29 -9.35 2.40
CA PHE A 357 -7.02 -9.10 3.09
C PHE A 357 -7.27 -8.76 4.55
N ASN A 358 -6.64 -9.46 5.49
CA ASN A 358 -6.58 -9.03 6.89
C ASN A 358 -5.13 -8.82 7.29
N ASN A 359 -4.84 -7.76 8.04
CA ASN A 359 -3.46 -7.43 8.44
C ASN A 359 -2.53 -7.30 7.22
N LEU A 360 -2.97 -6.56 6.18
CA LEU A 360 -2.15 -6.16 5.05
C LEU A 360 -1.40 -4.87 5.39
N HIS A 361 -0.09 -4.88 5.26
CA HIS A 361 0.80 -3.76 5.49
C HIS A 361 1.51 -3.37 4.19
N ILE A 362 1.32 -2.12 3.75
CA ILE A 362 2.03 -1.52 2.61
C ILE A 362 2.82 -0.33 3.14
N GLU A 363 4.14 -0.47 3.27
CA GLU A 363 4.94 0.46 4.06
C GLU A 363 6.24 0.88 3.39
N ASN A 364 6.62 2.15 3.45
CA ASN A 364 7.95 2.62 3.02
C ASN A 364 8.35 2.23 1.59
N ASN A 365 7.38 2.12 0.69
CA ASN A 365 7.63 1.87 -0.73
C ASN A 365 7.75 3.19 -1.50
N ARG A 366 8.54 3.14 -2.58
CA ARG A 366 8.57 4.17 -3.62
C ARG A 366 7.79 3.65 -4.83
N ILE A 367 6.63 4.24 -5.11
CA ILE A 367 5.80 3.91 -6.27
C ILE A 367 5.71 5.17 -7.15
N LEU A 368 6.47 5.19 -8.24
CA LEU A 368 6.72 6.41 -9.00
C LEU A 368 6.31 6.27 -10.47
N ARG A 369 5.74 7.32 -11.07
CA ARG A 369 5.48 7.41 -12.53
C ARG A 369 4.62 6.25 -13.05
N THR A 370 3.43 6.10 -12.49
CA THR A 370 2.45 5.10 -12.92
C THR A 370 1.52 5.69 -13.97
N GLY A 371 1.25 4.93 -15.03
CA GLY A 371 0.39 5.37 -16.12
C GLY A 371 -1.03 5.68 -15.64
N THR A 372 -1.55 4.86 -14.74
CA THR A 372 -2.86 5.04 -14.08
C THR A 372 -2.66 5.11 -12.56
N GLU A 373 -3.46 4.40 -11.77
CA GLU A 373 -3.41 4.36 -10.32
C GLU A 373 -2.00 4.05 -9.78
N ALA A 374 -1.56 4.79 -8.75
CA ALA A 374 -0.37 4.38 -8.03
C ALA A 374 -0.64 3.15 -7.16
N VAL A 375 -1.84 3.09 -6.58
CA VAL A 375 -2.25 1.98 -5.74
C VAL A 375 -3.75 1.73 -5.82
N GLN A 376 -4.11 0.49 -6.12
CA GLN A 376 -5.46 -0.02 -6.11
C GLN A 376 -5.51 -1.21 -5.15
N VAL A 377 -6.25 -1.05 -4.06
CA VAL A 377 -6.44 -2.11 -3.05
C VAL A 377 -7.93 -2.37 -2.88
N GLY A 378 -8.39 -3.56 -3.22
CA GLY A 378 -9.74 -4.03 -2.94
C GLY A 378 -9.76 -5.03 -1.79
N GLN A 379 -10.97 -5.30 -1.30
CA GLN A 379 -11.26 -6.38 -0.36
C GLN A 379 -10.53 -6.26 1.00
N LEU A 380 -10.30 -5.03 1.47
CA LEU A 380 -9.67 -4.78 2.78
C LEU A 380 -10.61 -5.18 3.92
N GLY A 381 -10.19 -6.17 4.70
CA GLY A 381 -10.76 -6.54 5.98
C GLY A 381 -10.06 -5.83 7.14
N ASP A 382 -9.92 -6.54 8.26
CA ASP A 382 -9.47 -6.00 9.54
C ASP A 382 -7.94 -5.84 9.61
N GLY A 383 -7.47 -4.81 10.31
CA GLY A 383 -6.07 -4.60 10.65
C GLY A 383 -5.17 -4.14 9.50
N CYS A 384 -5.70 -3.67 8.38
CA CYS A 384 -4.86 -3.29 7.24
C CYS A 384 -4.32 -1.86 7.38
N GLU A 385 -3.05 -1.67 7.06
CA GLU A 385 -2.36 -0.39 7.09
C GLU A 385 -1.60 -0.08 5.80
N ILE A 386 -1.77 1.13 5.29
CA ILE A 386 -0.97 1.67 4.17
C ILE A 386 -0.32 2.94 4.68
N ASN A 387 0.98 2.88 4.97
CA ASN A 387 1.65 3.98 5.64
C ASN A 387 3.05 4.30 5.13
N ASN A 388 3.46 5.55 5.29
CA ASN A 388 4.84 5.97 5.05
C ASN A 388 5.39 5.64 3.64
N ASN A 389 4.52 5.57 2.63
CA ASN A 389 4.91 5.40 1.24
C ASN A 389 5.00 6.76 0.53
N VAL A 390 5.73 6.78 -0.59
CA VAL A 390 5.64 7.85 -1.57
C VAL A 390 5.07 7.29 -2.87
N PHE A 391 3.86 7.74 -3.18
CA PHE A 391 3.19 7.54 -4.45
C PHE A 391 3.28 8.85 -5.24
N ALA A 392 4.14 8.92 -6.25
CA ALA A 392 4.37 10.18 -6.96
C ALA A 392 4.30 10.04 -8.47
N LEU A 393 3.66 11.03 -9.10
CA LEU A 393 3.37 11.04 -10.54
C LEU A 393 2.49 9.85 -10.93
N ALA A 394 1.36 9.71 -10.24
CA ALA A 394 0.29 8.81 -10.67
C ALA A 394 -0.52 9.42 -11.81
N ALA A 395 -1.17 8.57 -12.60
CA ALA A 395 -2.02 8.95 -13.71
C ALA A 395 -1.32 9.80 -14.78
N ILE A 396 -0.02 9.57 -15.05
CA ILE A 396 0.68 10.32 -16.10
C ILE A 396 0.15 10.00 -17.50
N ASP A 397 -0.51 8.85 -17.68
CA ASP A 397 -1.12 8.41 -18.93
C ASP A 397 -2.62 8.73 -18.99
N TRP A 398 -3.10 9.70 -18.20
CA TRP A 398 -4.53 10.01 -18.09
C TRP A 398 -5.23 10.32 -19.42
N LYS A 399 -4.49 10.87 -20.39
CA LYS A 399 -5.01 11.14 -21.74
C LYS A 399 -5.24 9.87 -22.55
N ASP A 400 -4.54 8.78 -22.26
CA ASP A 400 -4.65 7.52 -22.99
C ASP A 400 -4.78 6.28 -22.07
N SER A 401 -5.34 6.46 -20.87
CA SER A 401 -5.57 5.39 -19.91
C SER A 401 -6.31 4.21 -20.54
N PHE A 402 -6.11 2.98 -20.07
CA PHE A 402 -6.70 1.78 -20.70
C PHE A 402 -8.23 1.71 -20.58
N GLN A 403 -8.82 2.36 -19.57
CA GLN A 403 -10.27 2.47 -19.38
C GLN A 403 -10.66 3.83 -18.80
N ALA A 404 -11.88 4.27 -19.09
CA ALA A 404 -12.39 5.51 -18.53
C ALA A 404 -12.44 5.45 -17.00
N PHE A 405 -12.01 6.55 -16.37
CA PHE A 405 -11.94 6.70 -14.91
C PHE A 405 -10.90 5.82 -14.19
N GLN A 406 -10.06 5.10 -14.94
CA GLN A 406 -8.88 4.37 -14.43
C GLN A 406 -7.65 5.27 -14.55
N ASP A 407 -7.69 6.36 -13.79
CA ASP A 407 -6.68 7.41 -13.74
C ASP A 407 -6.76 8.18 -12.41
N SER A 408 -7.04 7.45 -11.33
CA SER A 408 -6.99 7.95 -9.94
C SER A 408 -5.56 7.89 -9.37
N CYS A 409 -5.33 8.38 -8.15
CA CYS A 409 -4.07 8.13 -7.43
C CYS A 409 -4.15 6.84 -6.60
N ASN A 410 -5.07 6.82 -5.63
CA ASN A 410 -5.31 5.68 -4.77
C ASN A 410 -6.77 5.24 -4.79
N GLN A 411 -7.03 3.96 -5.09
CA GLN A 411 -8.35 3.35 -5.06
C GLN A 411 -8.44 2.29 -3.96
N ILE A 412 -9.42 2.42 -3.07
CA ILE A 412 -9.52 1.66 -1.82
C ILE A 412 -10.91 1.05 -1.70
N GLY A 413 -10.98 -0.28 -1.66
CA GLY A 413 -12.16 -1.10 -1.42
C GLY A 413 -12.11 -1.69 -0.02
N VAL A 414 -13.06 -1.32 0.84
CA VAL A 414 -13.14 -1.77 2.23
C VAL A 414 -14.35 -2.67 2.44
N ARG A 415 -14.16 -3.78 3.12
CA ARG A 415 -15.21 -4.71 3.54
C ARG A 415 -15.57 -4.49 5.00
N TYR A 416 -14.70 -4.81 5.94
CA TYR A 416 -15.04 -4.86 7.37
C TYR A 416 -13.82 -4.56 8.25
N GLY A 417 -14.02 -4.50 9.56
CA GLY A 417 -12.94 -4.31 10.53
C GLY A 417 -12.40 -2.89 10.56
N ARG A 418 -11.18 -2.74 11.07
CA ARG A 418 -10.50 -1.46 11.30
C ARG A 418 -9.22 -1.38 10.51
N SER A 419 -9.18 -0.44 9.58
CA SER A 419 -8.04 -0.24 8.69
C SER A 419 -7.69 1.24 8.55
N SER A 420 -6.46 1.53 8.13
CA SER A 420 -6.00 2.91 8.01
C SER A 420 -5.01 3.19 6.88
N ILE A 421 -5.06 4.41 6.33
CA ILE A 421 -4.09 4.93 5.35
C ILE A 421 -3.51 6.20 5.94
N HIS A 422 -2.20 6.23 6.23
CA HIS A 422 -1.63 7.38 6.91
C HIS A 422 -0.15 7.68 6.67
N HIS A 423 0.22 8.95 6.82
CA HIS A 423 1.60 9.41 6.68
C HIS A 423 2.20 9.10 5.30
N ASN A 424 1.38 9.01 4.26
CA ASN A 424 1.86 8.85 2.89
C ASN A 424 1.95 10.20 2.17
N VAL A 425 2.74 10.22 1.11
CA VAL A 425 2.74 11.29 0.09
C VAL A 425 2.08 10.74 -1.16
N PHE A 426 1.06 11.44 -1.66
CA PHE A 426 0.35 11.15 -2.90
C PHE A 426 0.44 12.35 -3.85
N ILE A 427 1.03 12.17 -5.02
CA ILE A 427 1.18 13.22 -6.03
C ILE A 427 0.67 12.69 -7.37
N GLY A 428 -0.26 13.42 -7.99
CA GLY A 428 -0.79 13.08 -9.30
C GLY A 428 -2.11 12.35 -9.22
N SER A 429 -3.13 12.88 -9.90
CA SER A 429 -4.30 12.14 -10.37
C SER A 429 -4.98 12.92 -11.48
N ALA A 430 -5.75 12.22 -12.32
CA ALA A 430 -6.63 12.88 -13.27
C ALA A 430 -8.11 12.76 -12.87
N ASN A 431 -8.52 11.66 -12.24
CA ASN A 431 -9.89 11.47 -11.78
C ASN A 431 -10.08 11.86 -10.32
N SER A 432 -9.47 11.12 -9.40
CA SER A 432 -9.53 11.41 -7.97
C SER A 432 -8.21 11.10 -7.32
N LEU A 433 -7.77 11.91 -6.36
CA LEU A 433 -6.66 11.50 -5.48
C LEU A 433 -7.11 10.26 -4.70
N ILE A 434 -8.21 10.38 -3.95
CA ILE A 434 -8.79 9.27 -3.18
C ILE A 434 -10.03 8.74 -3.90
N SER A 435 -10.06 7.46 -4.25
CA SER A 435 -11.26 6.74 -4.66
C SER A 435 -11.59 5.70 -3.59
N PHE A 436 -12.70 5.88 -2.90
CA PHE A 436 -13.09 5.06 -1.76
C PHE A 436 -14.41 4.33 -2.02
N PHE A 437 -14.43 3.01 -1.79
CA PHE A 437 -15.57 2.15 -2.04
C PHE A 437 -15.81 1.20 -0.86
N GLY A 438 -17.02 1.24 -0.29
CA GLY A 438 -17.51 0.09 0.49
C GLY A 438 -17.76 -1.10 -0.42
N GLN A 439 -17.44 -2.30 0.04
CA GLN A 439 -17.57 -3.55 -0.72
C GLN A 439 -18.25 -4.64 0.11
N GLU A 440 -18.79 -5.64 -0.60
CA GLU A 440 -19.31 -6.90 -0.07
C GLU A 440 -20.42 -6.77 0.97
N ARG A 441 -21.58 -6.26 0.53
CA ARG A 441 -22.83 -6.19 1.32
C ARG A 441 -23.24 -7.47 2.09
N GLY A 442 -22.73 -8.64 1.70
CA GLY A 442 -23.02 -9.92 2.34
C GLY A 442 -22.23 -10.16 3.64
N ASP A 443 -21.21 -9.36 3.91
CA ASP A 443 -20.40 -9.48 5.12
C ASP A 443 -21.14 -8.99 6.37
N VAL A 444 -20.68 -9.45 7.53
CA VAL A 444 -21.20 -9.01 8.82
C VAL A 444 -20.41 -7.79 9.28
N HIS A 445 -21.07 -6.63 9.26
CA HIS A 445 -20.51 -5.38 9.78
C HIS A 445 -20.98 -5.13 11.21
N VAL A 446 -20.10 -4.57 12.04
CA VAL A 446 -20.40 -4.27 13.44
C VAL A 446 -20.14 -2.80 13.77
N ALA A 447 -20.86 -2.28 14.77
CA ALA A 447 -20.57 -0.97 15.32
C ALA A 447 -19.13 -0.96 15.88
N GLY A 448 -18.23 -0.25 15.20
CA GLY A 448 -16.80 -0.27 15.49
C GLY A 448 -15.92 -0.56 14.28
N ASP A 449 -16.49 -1.09 13.20
CA ASP A 449 -15.83 -1.13 11.89
C ASP A 449 -15.53 0.29 11.42
N SER A 450 -14.33 0.52 10.90
CA SER A 450 -13.95 1.85 10.43
C SER A 450 -12.79 1.85 9.44
N MET A 451 -12.85 2.79 8.50
CA MET A 451 -11.70 3.17 7.69
C MET A 451 -11.24 4.58 8.08
N THR A 452 -9.95 4.72 8.39
CA THR A 452 -9.36 6.02 8.70
C THR A 452 -8.27 6.41 7.70
N ILE A 453 -8.49 7.49 6.95
CA ILE A 453 -7.50 8.14 6.09
C ILE A 453 -6.97 9.37 6.82
N ARG A 454 -5.72 9.38 7.25
CA ARG A 454 -5.19 10.46 8.11
C ARG A 454 -3.75 10.87 7.87
N ASN A 455 -3.42 12.12 8.16
CA ASN A 455 -2.04 12.61 8.15
C ASN A 455 -1.32 12.35 6.81
N ASN A 456 -2.03 12.31 5.69
CA ASN A 456 -1.42 12.17 4.37
C ASN A 456 -1.26 13.55 3.72
N PHE A 457 -0.27 13.66 2.86
CA PHE A 457 -0.11 14.79 1.95
C PHE A 457 -0.58 14.38 0.56
N TYR A 458 -1.49 15.17 -0.01
CA TYR A 458 -2.00 15.00 -1.37
C TYR A 458 -1.72 16.25 -2.20
N SER A 459 -1.23 16.07 -3.43
CA SER A 459 -1.09 17.19 -4.36
C SER A 459 -1.29 16.84 -5.82
N SER A 460 -1.42 17.89 -6.64
CA SER A 460 -1.32 17.83 -8.10
C SER A 460 -2.42 16.93 -8.69
N TYR A 461 -3.66 17.45 -8.71
CA TYR A 461 -4.82 16.69 -9.16
C TYR A 461 -5.73 17.50 -10.09
N ARG A 462 -6.35 16.81 -11.05
CA ARG A 462 -7.08 17.47 -12.15
C ARG A 462 -8.60 17.52 -12.03
N PHE A 463 -9.16 16.80 -11.05
CA PHE A 463 -10.61 16.72 -10.89
C PHE A 463 -11.05 16.64 -9.42
N LEU A 464 -11.05 15.48 -8.78
CA LEU A 464 -11.49 15.38 -7.38
C LEU A 464 -10.31 15.18 -6.42
N GLY A 465 -10.38 15.78 -5.24
CA GLY A 465 -9.53 15.39 -4.12
C GLY A 465 -9.99 14.06 -3.50
N GLY A 466 -11.29 13.77 -3.57
CA GLY A 466 -11.80 12.46 -3.18
C GLY A 466 -13.16 12.13 -3.79
N PHE A 467 -13.39 10.85 -4.05
CA PHE A 467 -14.67 10.26 -4.37
C PHE A 467 -14.98 9.15 -3.36
N MET A 468 -16.18 9.16 -2.79
CA MET A 468 -16.67 8.13 -1.89
C MET A 468 -17.96 7.52 -2.45
N GLY A 469 -17.96 6.21 -2.64
CA GLY A 469 -19.10 5.44 -3.14
C GLY A 469 -19.08 4.00 -2.64
N GLY A 470 -19.58 3.08 -3.46
CA GLY A 470 -19.70 1.66 -3.14
C GLY A 470 -20.89 1.32 -2.25
N ASP A 471 -20.84 0.13 -1.68
CA ASP A 471 -21.84 -0.35 -0.73
C ASP A 471 -21.83 0.48 0.57
N ALA A 472 -22.96 0.47 1.25
CA ALA A 472 -23.17 1.12 2.53
C ALA A 472 -23.98 0.19 3.45
N ASP A 473 -23.40 -0.12 4.62
CA ASP A 473 -23.99 -0.98 5.65
C ASP A 473 -24.75 -0.18 6.73
N GLY A 474 -24.57 1.15 6.76
CA GLY A 474 -25.16 2.10 7.68
C GLY A 474 -24.49 2.19 9.06
N VAL A 475 -23.46 1.40 9.34
CA VAL A 475 -22.81 1.27 10.66
C VAL A 475 -21.31 1.52 10.66
N SER A 476 -20.58 1.18 9.59
CA SER A 476 -19.13 1.37 9.48
C SER A 476 -18.78 2.85 9.39
N ALA A 477 -17.80 3.32 10.16
CA ALA A 477 -17.44 4.74 10.19
C ALA A 477 -16.27 5.06 9.25
N TYR A 478 -16.42 6.07 8.40
CA TYR A 478 -15.36 6.53 7.49
C TYR A 478 -14.82 7.88 7.93
N ARG A 479 -13.51 7.95 8.21
CA ARG A 479 -12.87 9.14 8.77
C ARG A 479 -11.76 9.64 7.87
N ILE A 480 -11.89 10.87 7.38
CA ILE A 480 -10.85 11.57 6.64
C ILE A 480 -10.36 12.71 7.53
N LYS A 481 -9.17 12.56 8.13
CA LYS A 481 -8.71 13.52 9.15
C LYS A 481 -7.28 13.98 9.04
N ARG A 482 -7.03 15.27 9.28
CA ARG A 482 -5.68 15.88 9.28
C ARG A 482 -4.91 15.58 8.00
N ASN A 483 -5.60 15.47 6.86
CA ASN A 483 -4.94 15.38 5.57
C ASN A 483 -4.76 16.78 4.99
N VAL A 484 -3.76 16.88 4.13
CA VAL A 484 -3.41 18.11 3.43
C VAL A 484 -3.64 17.89 1.94
N PHE A 485 -4.34 18.81 1.27
CA PHE A 485 -4.58 18.78 -0.16
C PHE A 485 -4.08 20.07 -0.80
N ARG A 486 -3.35 19.98 -1.91
CA ARG A 486 -2.89 21.18 -2.62
C ARG A 486 -2.83 21.04 -4.12
N GLN A 487 -2.76 22.19 -4.81
CA GLN A 487 -2.46 22.25 -6.24
C GLN A 487 -3.51 21.48 -7.07
N PHE A 488 -4.74 21.97 -7.00
CA PHE A 488 -5.80 21.60 -7.91
C PHE A 488 -5.67 22.40 -9.21
N ASP A 489 -5.80 21.73 -10.36
CA ASP A 489 -5.96 22.41 -11.65
C ASP A 489 -6.95 21.66 -12.53
N PHE A 490 -8.10 22.26 -12.80
CA PHE A 490 -9.16 21.58 -13.54
C PHE A 490 -8.77 21.41 -15.02
N GLN A 491 -8.44 20.18 -15.40
CA GLN A 491 -8.06 19.80 -16.77
C GLN A 491 -8.89 18.61 -17.30
N ARG A 492 -9.91 18.17 -16.55
CA ARG A 492 -10.69 16.97 -16.91
C ARG A 492 -11.51 17.14 -18.19
N ASP A 493 -11.82 18.38 -18.56
CA ASP A 493 -12.51 18.76 -19.79
C ASP A 493 -11.66 18.59 -21.05
N GLU A 494 -10.33 18.44 -20.93
CA GLU A 494 -9.46 18.12 -22.06
C GLU A 494 -9.79 16.76 -22.69
N ILE A 495 -10.20 15.79 -21.88
CA ILE A 495 -10.42 14.40 -22.34
C ILE A 495 -11.88 13.95 -22.28
N TYR A 496 -12.72 14.62 -21.48
CA TYR A 496 -14.14 14.30 -21.39
C TYR A 496 -14.98 15.54 -21.69
N ALA A 497 -15.37 15.68 -22.96
CA ALA A 497 -16.18 16.80 -23.44
C ALA A 497 -17.44 16.99 -22.59
N GLY A 498 -17.67 18.23 -22.15
CA GLY A 498 -18.80 18.60 -21.29
C GLY A 498 -18.60 18.32 -19.80
N THR A 499 -17.45 17.81 -19.39
CA THR A 499 -17.09 17.76 -17.97
C THR A 499 -16.98 19.18 -17.43
N THR A 500 -17.50 19.38 -16.24
CA THR A 500 -17.49 20.68 -15.57
C THR A 500 -16.66 20.60 -14.31
N HIS A 501 -16.13 21.76 -13.92
CA HIS A 501 -15.47 21.95 -12.65
C HIS A 501 -16.32 21.38 -11.51
N PRO A 502 -15.76 20.54 -10.62
CA PRO A 502 -16.58 19.80 -9.66
C PRO A 502 -17.20 20.68 -8.58
N GLY A 503 -16.55 21.80 -8.21
CA GLY A 503 -17.02 22.74 -7.19
C GLY A 503 -16.81 22.25 -5.75
N HIS A 504 -16.35 21.03 -5.55
CA HIS A 504 -16.04 20.45 -4.24
C HIS A 504 -14.78 19.58 -4.32
N LEU A 505 -14.03 19.52 -3.21
CA LEU A 505 -12.85 18.69 -3.04
C LEU A 505 -13.24 17.21 -2.96
N ILE A 506 -14.21 16.88 -2.10
CA ILE A 506 -14.69 15.52 -1.89
C ILE A 506 -16.11 15.39 -2.43
N ARG A 507 -16.34 14.36 -3.25
CA ARG A 507 -17.67 13.94 -3.70
C ARG A 507 -18.10 12.68 -2.96
N VAL A 508 -19.17 12.77 -2.20
CA VAL A 508 -19.87 11.63 -1.62
C VAL A 508 -21.09 11.30 -2.47
N ASN A 509 -21.16 10.05 -2.94
CA ASN A 509 -22.32 9.53 -3.66
C ASN A 509 -23.53 9.46 -2.72
N GLY A 510 -24.72 9.86 -3.18
CA GLY A 510 -25.94 9.85 -2.37
C GLY A 510 -26.41 8.46 -1.92
N ALA A 511 -25.89 7.38 -2.50
CA ALA A 511 -26.12 6.00 -2.03
C ALA A 511 -25.28 5.64 -0.80
N GLN A 512 -24.24 6.42 -0.49
CA GLN A 512 -23.38 6.18 0.66
C GLN A 512 -24.06 6.69 1.94
N THR A 513 -24.51 5.78 2.79
CA THR A 513 -25.25 6.08 4.03
C THR A 513 -24.43 5.90 5.31
N ASN A 514 -23.20 5.39 5.21
CA ASN A 514 -22.31 5.19 6.36
C ASN A 514 -21.92 6.52 7.01
N PRO A 515 -21.74 6.58 8.35
CA PRO A 515 -21.23 7.78 9.01
C PRO A 515 -19.88 8.23 8.41
N ILE A 516 -19.81 9.48 7.95
CA ILE A 516 -18.59 10.08 7.40
C ILE A 516 -18.16 11.28 8.26
N GLU A 517 -16.91 11.26 8.70
CA GLU A 517 -16.29 12.32 9.50
C GLU A 517 -15.13 12.97 8.73
N LEU A 518 -15.21 14.28 8.48
CA LEU A 518 -14.15 15.09 7.88
C LEU A 518 -13.56 16.01 8.96
N LEU A 519 -12.36 15.69 9.46
CA LEU A 519 -11.82 16.33 10.66
C LEU A 519 -10.47 17.01 10.39
N ASP A 520 -10.35 18.30 10.68
CA ASP A 520 -9.06 19.01 10.67
C ASP A 520 -8.27 18.91 9.34
N ASN A 521 -8.95 18.75 8.21
CA ASN A 521 -8.28 18.73 6.91
C ASN A 521 -7.95 20.16 6.46
N VAL A 522 -6.84 20.29 5.72
CA VAL A 522 -6.39 21.58 5.16
C VAL A 522 -6.31 21.46 3.65
N PHE A 523 -6.83 22.44 2.93
CA PHE A 523 -6.67 22.53 1.48
C PHE A 523 -6.46 23.97 1.01
N ASP A 524 -5.76 24.16 -0.11
CA ASP A 524 -5.38 25.49 -0.59
C ASP A 524 -6.31 26.09 -1.65
N GLU A 525 -7.18 25.28 -2.28
CA GLU A 525 -7.98 25.70 -3.42
C GLU A 525 -9.22 26.53 -3.02
N PRO A 526 -9.29 27.84 -3.36
CA PRO A 526 -10.42 28.71 -3.03
C PRO A 526 -11.72 28.40 -3.77
N SER A 527 -11.67 27.80 -4.96
CA SER A 527 -12.85 27.50 -5.78
C SER A 527 -13.63 26.25 -5.35
N LEU A 528 -13.08 25.44 -4.43
CA LEU A 528 -13.68 24.18 -3.99
C LEU A 528 -14.33 24.31 -2.61
N GLU A 529 -15.56 23.82 -2.47
CA GLU A 529 -16.13 23.44 -1.18
C GLU A 529 -15.41 22.21 -0.62
N LEU A 530 -15.47 21.95 0.69
CA LEU A 530 -14.84 20.75 1.25
C LEU A 530 -15.50 19.47 0.72
N VAL A 531 -16.84 19.44 0.74
CA VAL A 531 -17.63 18.29 0.31
C VAL A 531 -18.96 18.76 -0.28
N ASN A 532 -19.49 18.02 -1.25
CA ASN A 532 -20.77 18.34 -1.86
C ASN A 532 -21.91 18.40 -0.83
N GLY A 533 -22.71 19.47 -0.87
CA GLY A 533 -23.92 19.62 -0.06
C GLY A 533 -23.78 20.51 1.18
N LEU A 534 -22.57 20.94 1.55
CA LEU A 534 -22.37 21.89 2.66
C LEU A 534 -22.67 23.35 2.29
N GLY A 535 -22.91 23.66 1.01
CA GLY A 535 -23.34 24.99 0.57
C GLY A 535 -22.28 26.06 0.83
N GLY A 536 -21.01 25.71 0.58
CA GLY A 536 -19.87 26.61 0.75
C GLY A 536 -19.21 26.57 2.12
N ALA A 537 -19.85 25.97 3.13
CA ALA A 537 -19.27 25.83 4.46
C ALA A 537 -18.15 24.78 4.48
N LEU A 538 -17.10 25.05 5.28
CA LEU A 538 -16.02 24.09 5.51
C LEU A 538 -16.31 23.12 6.66
N ASN A 539 -17.23 23.49 7.55
CA ASN A 539 -17.57 22.75 8.76
C ASN A 539 -19.08 22.80 8.96
N GLY A 540 -19.64 21.74 9.56
CA GLY A 540 -21.08 21.56 9.72
C GLY A 540 -21.51 20.12 9.49
N THR A 541 -22.81 19.90 9.30
CA THR A 541 -23.38 18.57 9.08
C THR A 541 -24.32 18.60 7.87
N VAL A 542 -24.21 17.61 6.99
CA VAL A 542 -25.14 17.37 5.89
C VAL A 542 -25.38 15.87 5.74
N GLY A 543 -26.62 15.43 5.97
CA GLY A 543 -26.97 14.01 5.94
C GLY A 543 -26.15 13.20 6.97
N ASN A 544 -25.44 12.19 6.48
CA ASN A 544 -24.53 11.32 7.23
C ASN A 544 -23.09 11.87 7.36
N ILE A 545 -22.83 13.07 6.86
CA ILE A 545 -21.49 13.69 6.85
C ILE A 545 -21.40 14.75 7.94
N THR A 546 -20.36 14.66 8.78
CA THR A 546 -20.00 15.69 9.75
C THR A 546 -18.59 16.21 9.46
N ALA A 547 -18.45 17.53 9.37
CA ALA A 547 -17.19 18.22 9.11
C ALA A 547 -16.84 19.15 10.28
N THR A 548 -15.65 19.02 10.86
CA THR A 548 -15.20 19.82 12.02
C THR A 548 -13.72 20.16 11.90
N GLY A 549 -13.34 21.39 12.27
CA GLY A 549 -11.95 21.84 12.30
C GLY A 549 -11.25 21.98 10.94
N ASN A 550 -11.94 21.71 9.83
CA ASN A 550 -11.36 21.86 8.50
C ASN A 550 -11.13 23.33 8.17
N SER A 551 -10.05 23.61 7.46
CA SER A 551 -9.65 24.96 7.10
C SER A 551 -9.17 25.04 5.65
N ARG A 552 -9.25 26.26 5.11
CA ARG A 552 -8.71 26.58 3.80
C ARG A 552 -7.58 27.58 3.96
N GLY A 553 -6.41 27.30 3.38
CA GLY A 553 -5.24 28.15 3.50
C GLY A 553 -4.07 27.64 2.66
N THR A 554 -3.04 28.48 2.50
CA THR A 554 -1.85 28.12 1.72
C THR A 554 -1.20 26.86 2.28
N VAL A 555 -0.90 25.93 1.38
CA VAL A 555 -0.18 24.69 1.69
C VAL A 555 1.15 24.70 0.95
N ASN A 556 2.24 24.61 1.70
CA ASN A 556 3.58 24.47 1.11
C ASN A 556 3.73 23.10 0.43
N PRO A 557 4.50 22.98 -0.66
CA PRO A 557 4.81 21.68 -1.25
C PRO A 557 5.66 20.82 -0.31
N VAL A 558 5.66 19.50 -0.55
CA VAL A 558 6.75 18.65 -0.08
C VAL A 558 8.03 18.99 -0.85
N THR A 559 9.18 18.73 -0.25
CA THR A 559 10.48 18.90 -0.91
C THR A 559 11.24 17.61 -0.68
N PHE A 560 11.68 16.98 -1.76
CA PHE A 560 12.45 15.74 -1.72
C PHE A 560 13.95 16.01 -1.76
N ASN A 561 14.76 15.06 -1.32
CA ASN A 561 16.22 15.14 -1.42
C ASN A 561 16.68 15.24 -2.87
N ASP A 562 16.17 14.35 -3.72
CA ASP A 562 16.42 14.35 -5.16
C ASP A 562 15.30 13.60 -5.89
N PHE A 563 14.37 14.33 -6.51
CA PHE A 563 13.28 13.75 -7.28
C PHE A 563 13.28 14.28 -8.71
N MET A 564 13.35 13.36 -9.68
CA MET A 564 13.36 13.65 -11.13
C MET A 564 14.51 14.51 -11.66
N GLY A 565 15.40 15.05 -10.81
CA GLY A 565 16.41 16.03 -11.22
C GLY A 565 15.80 17.34 -11.75
N LEU A 566 14.54 17.63 -11.40
CA LEU A 566 13.79 18.79 -11.88
C LEU A 566 13.91 19.97 -10.90
N PRO A 567 13.61 21.21 -11.33
CA PRO A 567 13.52 22.35 -10.43
C PRO A 567 12.59 22.09 -9.24
N ALA A 568 12.93 22.60 -8.06
CA ALA A 568 12.17 22.35 -6.83
C ALA A 568 10.74 22.93 -6.86
N ASP A 569 10.46 23.85 -7.77
CA ASP A 569 9.17 24.50 -8.00
C ASP A 569 8.43 23.95 -9.23
N VAL A 570 8.87 22.80 -9.77
CA VAL A 570 8.22 22.19 -10.92
C VAL A 570 6.74 21.87 -10.65
N ASP A 571 5.89 22.18 -11.62
CA ASP A 571 4.51 21.73 -11.60
C ASP A 571 4.44 20.27 -12.07
N TYR A 572 4.18 19.35 -11.13
CA TYR A 572 4.04 17.93 -11.44
C TYR A 572 2.86 17.60 -12.37
N LEU A 573 1.91 18.52 -12.60
CA LEU A 573 0.86 18.35 -13.59
C LEU A 573 1.34 18.52 -15.04
N LEU A 574 2.54 19.08 -15.25
CA LEU A 574 3.18 19.17 -16.57
C LEU A 574 3.92 17.90 -16.98
N ILE A 575 3.99 16.90 -16.10
CA ILE A 575 4.65 15.62 -16.38
C ILE A 575 3.59 14.61 -16.77
N GLU A 576 3.66 14.16 -18.01
CA GLU A 576 2.73 13.18 -18.60
C GLU A 576 3.49 11.99 -19.19
N ARG A 577 2.77 10.94 -19.60
CA ARG A 577 3.30 9.97 -20.54
C ARG A 577 3.09 10.48 -21.95
N TRP A 578 4.08 10.29 -22.81
CA TRP A 578 3.89 10.59 -24.22
C TRP A 578 2.90 9.62 -24.87
N SER A 579 1.87 10.17 -25.50
CA SER A 579 0.99 9.53 -26.47
C SER A 579 0.83 10.40 -27.72
N ALA A 580 0.65 9.77 -28.89
CA ALA A 580 0.36 10.49 -30.13
C ALA A 580 -1.09 11.01 -30.18
N THR A 581 -2.01 10.23 -29.61
CA THR A 581 -3.45 10.51 -29.57
C THR A 581 -4.02 10.14 -28.21
N SER A 582 -5.12 10.78 -27.84
CA SER A 582 -5.88 10.48 -26.63
C SER A 582 -7.08 9.59 -26.97
N SER A 583 -7.05 8.31 -26.56
CA SER A 583 -8.24 7.45 -26.67
C SER A 583 -9.41 7.97 -25.82
N ARG A 584 -9.11 8.68 -24.73
CA ARG A 584 -10.12 9.29 -23.86
C ARG A 584 -10.84 10.46 -24.52
N ALA A 585 -10.14 11.24 -25.36
CA ALA A 585 -10.71 12.30 -26.20
C ALA A 585 -11.16 11.82 -27.59
N GLY A 586 -11.60 10.56 -27.74
CA GLY A 586 -12.11 10.03 -29.00
C GLY A 586 -11.05 9.89 -30.11
N GLY A 587 -9.78 9.72 -29.75
CA GLY A 587 -8.66 9.59 -30.69
C GLY A 587 -8.11 10.92 -31.19
N ALA A 588 -8.43 12.03 -30.54
CA ALA A 588 -7.87 13.34 -30.89
C ALA A 588 -6.34 13.36 -30.70
N PRO A 589 -5.57 14.13 -31.50
CA PRO A 589 -4.15 14.30 -31.28
C PRO A 589 -3.85 14.86 -29.89
N THR A 590 -2.88 14.27 -29.18
CA THR A 590 -2.41 14.82 -27.90
C THR A 590 -1.53 16.04 -28.16
N ILE A 591 -1.84 17.15 -27.48
CA ILE A 591 -1.13 18.42 -27.63
C ILE A 591 -0.09 18.55 -26.51
N TYR A 592 1.13 18.91 -26.90
CA TYR A 592 2.21 19.29 -26.00
C TYR A 592 2.70 20.70 -26.34
N ASN A 593 3.13 21.43 -25.31
CA ASN A 593 3.62 22.80 -25.37
C ASN A 593 5.07 22.89 -24.91
N LEU A 594 5.74 23.98 -25.28
CA LEU A 594 7.05 24.34 -24.74
C LEU A 594 7.04 24.29 -23.20
N GLY A 595 7.95 23.52 -22.61
CA GLY A 595 8.05 23.37 -21.15
C GLY A 595 7.35 22.15 -20.57
N ASP A 596 6.53 21.43 -21.35
CA ASP A 596 5.93 20.17 -20.92
C ASP A 596 6.99 19.08 -20.79
N TYR A 597 6.77 18.16 -19.86
CA TYR A 597 7.64 17.00 -19.64
C TYR A 597 6.89 15.73 -20.00
N VAL A 598 7.58 14.80 -20.67
CA VAL A 598 7.01 13.49 -20.96
C VAL A 598 7.93 12.35 -20.56
N MET A 599 7.31 11.29 -20.02
CA MET A 599 7.91 9.97 -19.93
C MET A 599 7.63 9.22 -21.23
N HIS A 600 8.67 8.67 -21.86
CA HIS A 600 8.58 7.81 -23.04
C HIS A 600 9.57 6.67 -22.92
N GLU A 601 9.09 5.42 -22.93
CA GLU A 601 9.90 4.20 -22.80
C GLU A 601 10.91 4.27 -21.63
N GLY A 602 10.45 4.73 -20.46
CA GLY A 602 11.27 4.79 -19.24
C GLY A 602 12.27 5.96 -19.19
N ASN A 603 12.24 6.85 -20.19
CA ASN A 603 13.10 8.04 -20.30
C ASN A 603 12.29 9.33 -20.14
N LEU A 604 12.90 10.36 -19.56
CA LEU A 604 12.30 11.67 -19.36
C LEU A 604 12.75 12.65 -20.45
N TYR A 605 11.81 13.40 -21.00
CA TYR A 605 12.06 14.42 -22.02
C TYR A 605 11.39 15.75 -21.64
N LEU A 606 12.04 16.85 -22.04
CA LEU A 606 11.49 18.21 -22.00
C LEU A 606 11.12 18.65 -23.41
N CYS A 607 9.92 19.19 -23.58
CA CYS A 607 9.54 19.88 -24.81
C CYS A 607 10.27 21.22 -24.92
N ILE A 608 11.00 21.41 -26.02
CA ILE A 608 11.78 22.61 -26.34
C ILE A 608 11.27 23.36 -27.58
N GLU A 609 10.27 22.83 -28.28
CA GLU A 609 9.67 23.48 -29.45
C GLU A 609 8.65 24.52 -29.02
N ALA A 610 8.74 25.72 -29.59
CA ALA A 610 7.80 26.80 -29.29
C ALA A 610 6.40 26.53 -29.87
N GLY A 611 5.37 26.84 -29.07
CA GLY A 611 3.97 26.66 -29.45
C GLY A 611 3.44 25.26 -29.13
N ALA A 612 2.26 24.95 -29.69
CA ALA A 612 1.57 23.67 -29.50
C ALA A 612 1.88 22.71 -30.66
N HIS A 613 2.18 21.45 -30.37
CA HIS A 613 2.41 20.42 -31.37
C HIS A 613 1.89 19.04 -30.92
N SER A 614 1.77 18.11 -31.88
CA SER A 614 1.27 16.75 -31.65
C SER A 614 1.98 15.74 -32.55
N GLY A 615 1.99 14.47 -32.16
CA GLY A 615 2.44 13.35 -33.01
C GLY A 615 3.94 13.32 -33.32
N LYS A 616 4.75 14.15 -32.64
CA LYS A 616 6.21 14.12 -32.71
C LYS A 616 6.74 13.29 -31.57
N GLU A 617 7.23 12.09 -31.85
CA GLU A 617 7.74 11.16 -30.85
C GLU A 617 9.08 11.62 -30.23
N PRO A 618 9.29 11.49 -28.90
CA PRO A 618 10.46 12.03 -28.22
C PRO A 618 11.81 11.53 -28.75
N ALA A 619 11.94 10.25 -29.03
CA ALA A 619 13.20 9.67 -29.52
C ALA A 619 13.52 10.05 -30.98
N ILE A 620 12.53 10.48 -31.77
CA ILE A 620 12.65 10.70 -33.21
C ILE A 620 12.81 12.19 -33.55
N PHE A 621 12.26 13.10 -32.72
CA PHE A 621 12.19 14.53 -33.01
C PHE A 621 13.00 15.37 -32.00
N PRO A 622 14.36 15.39 -32.10
CA PRO A 622 15.21 16.13 -31.16
C PRO A 622 15.11 17.66 -31.28
N SER A 623 14.49 18.18 -32.35
CA SER A 623 14.11 19.60 -32.44
C SER A 623 12.94 19.97 -31.54
N THR A 624 12.22 18.96 -31.05
CA THR A 624 11.01 19.08 -30.23
C THR A 624 11.30 18.64 -28.81
N TRP A 625 12.07 17.57 -28.64
CA TRP A 625 12.28 16.93 -27.35
C TRP A 625 13.76 16.91 -26.99
N GLN A 626 14.07 17.41 -25.80
CA GLN A 626 15.37 17.30 -25.19
C GLN A 626 15.35 16.13 -24.18
N PRO A 627 16.17 15.09 -24.34
CA PRO A 627 16.31 14.06 -23.31
C PRO A 627 16.93 14.65 -22.04
N LEU A 628 16.39 14.27 -20.89
CA LEU A 628 16.91 14.64 -19.58
C LEU A 628 17.63 13.45 -18.94
N ALA A 629 18.39 13.73 -17.87
CA ALA A 629 19.02 12.68 -17.08
C ALA A 629 17.96 11.80 -16.42
N LEU A 630 18.32 10.53 -16.16
CA LEU A 630 17.44 9.65 -15.40
C LEU A 630 17.24 10.21 -13.97
N PRO A 631 16.02 10.08 -13.40
CA PRO A 631 15.73 10.51 -12.04
C PRO A 631 16.61 9.83 -10.98
N GLY A 632 17.07 10.59 -9.99
CA GLY A 632 17.77 10.04 -8.81
C GLY A 632 16.84 9.33 -7.81
N ASP A 633 15.57 9.75 -7.75
CA ASP A 633 14.46 9.15 -6.99
C ASP A 633 14.72 8.91 -5.49
N ASP A 634 15.52 9.78 -4.86
CA ASP A 634 15.56 9.95 -3.41
C ASP A 634 14.36 10.81 -2.97
N VAL A 635 13.22 10.15 -2.87
CA VAL A 635 11.95 10.75 -2.44
C VAL A 635 11.76 10.76 -0.92
N ARG A 636 12.85 10.64 -0.15
CA ARG A 636 12.80 11.06 1.25
C ARG A 636 12.62 12.56 1.30
N LEU A 637 11.91 13.04 2.32
CA LEU A 637 11.73 14.46 2.52
C LEU A 637 13.08 15.12 2.85
N ALA A 638 13.39 16.19 2.13
CA ALA A 638 14.57 17.01 2.40
C ALA A 638 14.50 17.65 3.79
N PRO A 639 15.66 17.89 4.43
CA PRO A 639 15.71 18.66 5.66
C PRO A 639 15.00 20.01 5.52
N GLY A 640 14.04 20.27 6.41
CA GLY A 640 13.25 21.51 6.38
C GLY A 640 12.00 21.47 5.50
N SER A 641 11.66 20.32 4.89
CA SER A 641 10.35 20.18 4.24
C SER A 641 9.21 20.46 5.23
N ALA A 642 8.17 21.17 4.77
CA ALA A 642 7.07 21.62 5.60
C ALA A 642 6.20 20.49 6.20
N HIS A 643 6.36 19.27 5.69
CA HIS A 643 5.54 18.10 6.03
C HIS A 643 6.38 16.98 6.64
N ALA A 644 7.28 17.29 7.56
CA ALA A 644 8.08 16.27 8.23
C ALA A 644 7.20 15.16 8.86
N GLY A 645 7.63 13.90 8.72
CA GLY A 645 6.93 12.73 9.27
C GLY A 645 5.91 12.06 8.33
N VAL A 646 5.77 12.53 7.08
CA VAL A 646 5.06 11.80 6.01
C VAL A 646 6.03 11.29 4.95
N GLY A 647 5.60 10.31 4.16
CA GLY A 647 6.44 9.62 3.19
C GLY A 647 7.38 8.63 3.88
N LEU A 648 8.50 8.34 3.21
CA LEU A 648 9.48 7.36 3.67
C LEU A 648 10.06 7.73 5.04
N LEU A 649 10.19 6.74 5.92
CA LEU A 649 10.92 6.88 7.18
C LEU A 649 12.30 6.24 7.09
N ASP A 650 13.29 6.87 7.72
CA ASP A 650 14.63 6.32 7.88
C ASP A 650 14.66 5.15 8.91
N THR A 651 13.65 5.03 9.78
CA THR A 651 13.49 4.00 10.81
C THR A 651 12.01 3.62 10.99
N VAL A 652 11.71 2.33 11.18
CA VAL A 652 10.35 1.87 11.57
C VAL A 652 10.12 2.22 13.06
N PRO A 653 8.90 2.61 13.47
CA PRO A 653 8.54 2.82 14.88
C PRO A 653 8.79 1.62 15.79
#